data_AF-A0A5C7LN53-F1
#
_entry.id   AF-A0A5C7LN53-F1
#
_cell.length_a   1.000
_cell.length_b   1.000
_cell.length_c   1.000
_cell.angle_alpha   90.00
_cell.angle_beta   90.00
_cell.angle_gamma   90.00
#
_symmetry.space_group_name_H-M   'P 1'
#
loop_
_entity.id
_entity.type
_entity.pdbx_description
1 polymer ?
#
loop_
_entity_poly.entity_id
_entity_poly.type
_entity_poly.pdbx_seq_one_letter_code
_entity_poly.pdbx_strand_id
1 'polypeptide(L)'
;MPSPRNLQLNRPPLFSPSISRFSGDGSSGGNGFYETTLSAMSGTALENSSSFRYSLQKDGIRSTQQLNVDWSAFENHTFFNSAYVKTNVAFRKIFDQFPFDGAQGEVESFLDNLTGFERYVYDSFPKNKGYLFFSGTLPSETGVSGTYVTTKDVAGASFPGISRNLTGQTILNPGLSSMTVEFQVYMPALANSGSFLLNKYVDSAVSGTHGFGVLTAPTSSTTEGKLTFKVASGSYTLSADATLNKGEWNHVAFVWDRRTAQNKIISYLNGNLHSSSSQIEIGAMNMDSADLIIGSGSAVPFFTGSVAFSGALDELRIWHSIRSQAERDESEKKGVYAQSGLKLYYKFNEPSGSQSSAVLDSSGNCLHGTLCSWAETREIRNVATSSVAGESPMTYEKEEYNPILFPLHPDVEDLNQTYLDSADEFDRVNPNRIDRLIPQHYLLQGQDQDGLLTEQGAIIDALSATGTTPDTAKLGDTQVILMLLYTWAKFFDEMKLYIQAFGDLQQIDYDSTDTIPDAFLEFLAQQHGVTLPQMFTGSSITQFINAENIDNQISTNNYSLQYIQNQIWRRILLNVQDVLKSKGTVHSVKTFIRSVGIEPDNNFRIREFGGPTMRTLTNTRETRSEVSSLLEFSGSAYARSGYLSGSRTDTETGYPAVPPGTTYSGGVATNGSVGLFTSGSWTFEGIYRFPTTSSLTTTTQSLARLHSTGSSAPTDGFVFANLIATTGGVITFAVTPSPSSSLELTVSGGIFDGNPWYISFGRQRADELSSDVSSSYFLRVAKQSFGDIVEARVTSSYCFEDSNIFWSNKEAVYNASGAWVAVGSQSIATGGAGLNSGSFSSFYRTSAFDGRAGHFRFWSKALEEAEWREHARNFKSLGVSDPLTNFNFVTTESGSFQRLRMDVTTDQPVTASDGAGALYLTDFSQNGLHWTGSFAITSSVVVPQRFQYSLISPKFDVGATTDKVRVRSFQSYENVASSSYAQVAPLYATNPSDAPQDNTRFTVDYSIVDALDQDMVNLFSTLDILDNIIGNPELIFSPDYPDLENLRNVYFNRLTDMVNLKGLFEFYKWFDTNVGTFIAQLVPRKTKFLGTNFVIESHMLERPKLEYLSADIYLGDSYRHAMKDTILFLQIAGNVARY
;
A
#
# COMPACT_ATOMS: atom_id res chain seq x y z
N MET A 1 11.56 -4.66 38.70
CA MET A 1 11.47 -3.35 38.01
C MET A 1 12.30 -3.44 36.74
N PRO A 2 11.72 -3.30 35.54
CA PRO A 2 12.51 -3.17 34.32
C PRO A 2 13.28 -1.84 34.35
N SER A 3 14.55 -1.86 33.97
CA SER A 3 15.37 -0.65 33.95
C SER A 3 14.97 0.25 32.75
N PRO A 4 14.69 1.54 32.96
CA PRO A 4 14.40 2.49 31.87
C PRO A 4 15.60 2.74 30.93
N ARG A 5 16.77 2.12 31.19
CA ARG A 5 17.96 2.19 30.32
C ARG A 5 17.84 1.34 29.04
N ASN A 6 16.88 0.44 28.95
CA ASN A 6 16.88 -0.58 27.87
C ASN A 6 16.38 -0.05 26.51
N LEU A 7 15.62 1.06 26.46
CA LEU A 7 15.24 1.71 25.19
C LEU A 7 16.37 2.55 24.58
N GLN A 8 17.35 2.99 25.38
CA GLN A 8 18.46 3.82 24.92
C GLN A 8 19.64 3.04 24.31
N LEU A 9 19.68 1.71 24.44
CA LEU A 9 20.87 0.89 24.14
C LEU A 9 20.96 0.34 22.71
N ASN A 10 20.03 0.67 21.82
CA ASN A 10 20.09 0.29 20.40
C ASN A 10 20.78 1.33 19.52
N ARG A 11 22.01 1.71 19.89
CA ARG A 11 22.86 2.57 19.05
C ARG A 11 23.87 1.69 18.30
N PRO A 12 23.78 1.52 16.97
CA PRO A 12 24.95 1.14 16.19
C PRO A 12 25.97 2.30 16.24
N PRO A 13 27.28 2.03 16.40
CA PRO A 13 28.29 3.07 16.31
C PRO A 13 28.59 3.34 14.84
N LEU A 14 28.16 4.48 14.27
CA LEU A 14 28.61 4.93 12.96
C LEU A 14 28.88 6.45 12.93
N PHE A 15 30.05 6.77 12.38
CA PHE A 15 30.59 8.06 11.92
C PHE A 15 29.94 9.33 12.48
N SER A 16 30.63 9.98 13.41
CA SER A 16 30.44 11.41 13.68
C SER A 16 31.08 12.23 12.55
N PRO A 17 30.32 12.93 11.68
CA PRO A 17 30.91 13.95 10.83
C PRO A 17 31.45 15.07 11.72
N SER A 18 32.67 15.54 11.46
CA SER A 18 33.33 16.58 12.27
C SER A 18 32.65 17.95 12.20
N ILE A 19 31.63 18.11 11.35
CA ILE A 19 30.93 19.37 11.13
C ILE A 19 29.43 19.08 10.94
N SER A 20 28.62 19.41 11.95
CA SER A 20 27.17 19.58 11.79
C SER A 20 26.89 21.05 11.42
N ARG A 21 26.44 21.31 10.19
CA ARG A 21 25.79 22.60 9.91
C ARG A 21 24.37 22.52 10.46
N PHE A 22 24.09 23.31 11.50
CA PHE A 22 22.75 23.56 12.02
C PHE A 22 21.82 23.97 10.86
N SER A 23 20.75 23.19 10.63
CA SER A 23 19.57 23.65 9.89
C SER A 23 18.58 24.16 10.94
N GLY A 24 18.22 25.44 10.83
CA GLY A 24 17.37 26.14 11.79
C GLY A 24 15.92 25.62 11.81
N ASP A 25 15.30 25.78 12.97
CA ASP A 25 13.87 25.60 13.23
C ASP A 25 13.01 26.36 12.21
N GLY A 26 12.15 25.63 11.52
CA GLY A 26 11.16 26.20 10.61
C GLY A 26 10.69 25.19 9.57
N SER A 27 9.54 24.55 9.84
CA SER A 27 8.63 23.97 8.85
C SER A 27 9.28 23.16 7.70
N SER A 28 9.73 21.94 7.98
CA SER A 28 9.79 20.88 6.95
C SER A 28 9.99 19.52 7.63
N GLY A 29 9.19 18.53 7.22
CA GLY A 29 9.20 17.16 7.74
C GLY A 29 10.50 16.41 7.40
N GLY A 30 11.57 16.74 8.11
CA GLY A 30 12.76 15.93 8.21
C GLY A 30 12.68 15.08 9.48
N ASN A 31 12.87 13.77 9.32
CA ASN A 31 13.00 12.80 10.42
C ASN A 31 14.18 13.17 11.33
N GLY A 32 13.94 14.11 12.25
CA GLY A 32 14.71 14.28 13.46
C GLY A 32 14.42 13.09 14.36
N PHE A 33 15.46 12.48 14.93
CA PHE A 33 15.29 11.45 15.94
C PHE A 33 14.52 12.04 17.12
N TYR A 34 13.27 11.62 17.32
CA TYR A 34 12.45 12.09 18.43
C TYR A 34 12.91 11.39 19.70
N GLU A 35 13.66 12.08 20.56
CA GLU A 35 13.90 11.62 21.92
C GLU A 35 12.62 11.88 22.73
N THR A 36 11.75 10.87 22.84
CA THR A 36 10.56 10.96 23.68
C THR A 36 10.98 10.94 25.15
N THR A 37 10.70 12.02 25.87
CA THR A 37 10.93 12.08 27.32
C THR A 37 9.90 11.24 28.07
N LEU A 38 10.28 10.64 29.19
CA LEU A 38 9.38 9.83 30.03
C LEU A 38 8.09 10.58 30.43
N SER A 39 8.19 11.90 30.57
CA SER A 39 7.05 12.79 30.85
C SER A 39 6.00 12.81 29.73
N ALA A 40 6.39 12.57 28.47
CA ALA A 40 5.46 12.49 27.34
C ALA A 40 4.68 11.16 27.30
N MET A 41 5.10 10.15 28.08
CA MET A 41 4.41 8.86 28.24
C MET A 41 3.65 8.75 29.57
N SER A 42 3.67 9.81 30.38
CA SER A 42 2.94 9.90 31.64
C SER A 42 1.43 9.71 31.39
N GLY A 43 0.86 8.64 31.94
CA GLY A 43 -0.57 8.31 31.77
C GLY A 43 -0.86 7.13 30.83
N THR A 44 0.17 6.51 30.23
CA THR A 44 0.07 5.23 29.49
C THR A 44 0.30 4.03 30.42
N ALA A 45 0.04 2.81 29.94
CA ALA A 45 0.30 1.58 30.70
C ALA A 45 1.79 1.20 30.84
N LEU A 46 2.73 2.04 30.41
CA LEU A 46 4.18 1.75 30.46
C LEU A 46 4.68 1.40 31.88
N GLU A 47 4.18 2.08 32.90
CA GLU A 47 4.59 1.85 34.29
C GLU A 47 3.92 0.60 34.90
N ASN A 48 2.93 0.03 34.22
CA ASN A 48 2.21 -1.13 34.70
C ASN A 48 2.95 -2.42 34.37
N SER A 49 3.35 -3.17 35.40
CA SER A 49 4.04 -4.45 35.25
C SER A 49 3.17 -5.56 34.63
N SER A 50 1.83 -5.42 34.60
CA SER A 50 0.95 -6.40 33.97
C SER A 50 0.77 -6.19 32.46
N SER A 51 0.98 -4.96 31.97
CA SER A 51 0.88 -4.64 30.54
C SER A 51 2.08 -5.21 29.77
N PHE A 52 1.85 -5.85 28.63
CA PHE A 52 2.91 -6.31 27.73
C PHE A 52 3.09 -5.41 26.49
N ARG A 53 2.18 -4.46 26.26
CA ARG A 53 2.15 -3.56 25.09
C ARG A 53 3.45 -2.81 24.86
N TYR A 54 4.04 -2.30 25.93
CA TYR A 54 5.32 -1.57 25.90
C TYR A 54 6.52 -2.44 26.29
N SER A 55 6.30 -3.74 26.57
CA SER A 55 7.38 -4.64 26.93
C SER A 55 8.18 -5.04 25.70
N LEU A 56 9.51 -5.02 25.82
CA LEU A 56 10.38 -5.56 24.78
C LEU A 56 10.23 -7.09 24.74
N GLN A 57 10.37 -7.69 23.56
CA GLN A 57 10.21 -9.14 23.33
C GLN A 57 11.09 -10.06 24.22
N LYS A 58 12.00 -9.52 25.03
CA LYS A 58 12.83 -10.28 25.97
C LYS A 58 12.16 -10.61 27.31
N ASP A 59 11.03 -9.99 27.65
CA ASP A 59 10.39 -10.12 28.97
C ASP A 59 9.44 -11.33 29.11
N GLY A 60 9.40 -12.22 28.10
CA GLY A 60 8.52 -13.39 28.09
C GLY A 60 7.04 -13.05 27.87
N ILE A 61 6.18 -14.06 27.99
CA ILE A 61 4.72 -13.90 27.83
C ILE A 61 4.08 -13.57 29.17
N ARG A 62 3.16 -12.59 29.17
CA ARG A 62 2.39 -12.15 30.34
C ARG A 62 0.91 -12.51 30.26
N SER A 63 0.36 -12.69 29.06
CA SER A 63 -1.06 -13.04 28.84
C SER A 63 -1.22 -14.13 27.78
N THR A 64 -2.27 -14.94 27.89
CA THR A 64 -2.65 -15.93 26.87
C THR A 64 -3.03 -15.28 25.55
N GLN A 65 -3.32 -13.97 25.52
CA GLN A 65 -3.51 -13.19 24.29
C GLN A 65 -2.29 -13.17 23.36
N GLN A 66 -1.09 -13.35 23.91
CA GLN A 66 0.13 -13.36 23.10
C GLN A 66 0.38 -14.73 22.45
N LEU A 67 -0.48 -15.73 22.74
CA LEU A 67 -0.43 -17.05 22.13
C LEU A 67 -1.20 -17.06 20.82
N ASN A 68 -0.64 -17.78 19.86
CA ASN A 68 -1.20 -17.97 18.53
C ASN A 68 -2.16 -19.15 18.51
N VAL A 69 -3.28 -19.06 19.24
CA VAL A 69 -4.30 -20.11 19.32
C VAL A 69 -5.50 -19.71 18.47
N ASP A 70 -6.16 -20.67 17.84
CA ASP A 70 -7.47 -20.44 17.21
C ASP A 70 -8.56 -20.33 18.31
N TRP A 71 -9.07 -19.12 18.49
CA TRP A 71 -10.10 -18.78 19.48
C TRP A 71 -11.53 -18.97 18.98
N SER A 72 -11.73 -19.36 17.71
CA SER A 72 -13.06 -19.60 17.14
C SER A 72 -13.67 -20.93 17.57
N ALA A 73 -12.83 -21.92 17.87
CA ALA A 73 -13.25 -23.26 18.30
C ALA A 73 -12.93 -23.49 19.80
N PHE A 74 -13.97 -23.76 20.60
CA PHE A 74 -13.82 -24.02 22.04
C PHE A 74 -12.91 -25.22 22.36
N GLU A 75 -12.80 -26.19 21.45
CA GLU A 75 -11.97 -27.39 21.60
C GLU A 75 -10.49 -27.07 21.83
N ASN A 76 -10.02 -25.94 21.29
CA ASN A 76 -8.62 -25.54 21.32
C ASN A 76 -8.23 -24.81 22.62
N HIS A 77 -9.21 -24.26 23.36
CA HIS A 77 -8.92 -23.34 24.46
C HIS A 77 -9.76 -23.49 25.72
N THR A 78 -10.75 -24.38 25.72
CA THR A 78 -11.60 -24.67 26.87
C THR A 78 -11.55 -26.17 27.12
N PHE A 79 -10.92 -26.59 28.21
CA PHE A 79 -10.69 -28.01 28.49
C PHE A 79 -11.45 -28.46 29.72
N PHE A 80 -11.31 -27.73 30.82
CA PHE A 80 -11.92 -28.03 32.11
C PHE A 80 -13.11 -27.11 32.42
N ASN A 81 -13.09 -25.88 31.93
CA ASN A 81 -14.16 -24.92 32.20
C ASN A 81 -15.41 -25.23 31.37
N SER A 82 -16.56 -24.69 31.77
CA SER A 82 -17.74 -24.64 30.91
C SER A 82 -17.54 -23.53 29.88
N ALA A 83 -17.64 -23.86 28.60
CA ALA A 83 -17.61 -22.89 27.50
C ALA A 83 -18.74 -21.87 27.67
N TYR A 84 -19.92 -22.31 28.11
CA TYR A 84 -21.08 -21.45 28.30
C TYR A 84 -20.83 -20.38 29.37
N VAL A 85 -20.35 -20.80 30.54
CA VAL A 85 -19.99 -19.88 31.64
C VAL A 85 -18.84 -18.97 31.23
N LYS A 86 -17.85 -19.49 30.48
CA LYS A 86 -16.71 -18.71 29.98
C LYS A 86 -17.17 -17.57 29.06
N THR A 87 -18.10 -17.82 28.14
CA THR A 87 -18.70 -16.81 27.26
C THR A 87 -19.45 -15.74 28.05
N ASN A 88 -20.35 -16.14 28.96
CA ASN A 88 -21.10 -15.20 29.79
C ASN A 88 -20.20 -14.32 30.66
N VAL A 89 -19.11 -14.89 31.22
CA VAL A 89 -18.12 -14.13 32.00
C VAL A 89 -17.36 -13.13 31.12
N ALA A 90 -17.02 -13.49 29.88
CA ALA A 90 -16.34 -12.60 28.95
C ALA A 90 -17.21 -11.38 28.60
N PHE A 91 -18.47 -11.59 28.23
CA PHE A 91 -19.43 -10.51 27.96
C PHE A 91 -19.64 -9.62 29.18
N ARG A 92 -19.88 -10.22 30.36
CA ARG A 92 -20.04 -9.45 31.60
C ARG A 92 -18.82 -8.60 31.92
N LYS A 93 -17.61 -9.11 31.70
CA LYS A 93 -16.37 -8.36 31.93
C LYS A 93 -16.30 -7.12 31.04
N ILE A 94 -16.75 -7.21 29.79
CA ILE A 94 -16.81 -6.06 28.88
C ILE A 94 -17.85 -5.03 29.35
N PHE A 95 -19.06 -5.45 29.71
CA PHE A 95 -20.12 -4.53 30.15
C PHE A 95 -19.79 -3.80 31.46
N ASP A 96 -19.26 -4.53 32.45
CA ASP A 96 -19.12 -4.06 33.84
C ASP A 96 -17.75 -3.40 34.10
N GLN A 97 -16.69 -3.86 33.43
CA GLN A 97 -15.31 -3.47 33.76
C GLN A 97 -14.60 -2.66 32.68
N PHE A 98 -15.21 -2.43 31.50
CA PHE A 98 -14.58 -1.60 30.48
C PHE A 98 -14.48 -0.13 30.95
N PRO A 99 -13.28 0.45 31.06
CA PRO A 99 -13.08 1.77 31.65
C PRO A 99 -13.34 2.90 30.62
N PHE A 100 -14.59 3.06 30.19
CA PHE A 100 -14.96 4.10 29.22
C PHE A 100 -14.71 5.53 29.71
N ASP A 101 -14.66 5.74 31.03
CA ASP A 101 -14.40 7.01 31.72
C ASP A 101 -12.98 7.08 32.33
N GLY A 102 -12.10 6.13 31.96
CA GLY A 102 -10.75 5.98 32.50
C GLY A 102 -9.68 6.79 31.77
N ALA A 103 -8.50 6.87 32.39
CA ALA A 103 -7.30 7.37 31.73
C ALA A 103 -6.81 6.37 30.66
N GLN A 104 -5.99 6.84 29.71
CA GLN A 104 -5.45 6.00 28.63
C GLN A 104 -4.81 4.70 29.16
N GLY A 105 -3.98 4.80 30.20
CA GLY A 105 -3.33 3.64 30.81
C GLY A 105 -4.29 2.65 31.48
N GLU A 106 -5.47 3.08 31.94
CA GLU A 106 -6.50 2.17 32.45
C GLU A 106 -7.15 1.37 31.31
N VAL A 107 -7.48 2.03 30.20
CA VAL A 107 -8.02 1.38 28.99
C VAL A 107 -7.01 0.38 28.43
N GLU A 108 -5.76 0.80 28.26
CA GLU A 108 -4.67 -0.07 27.80
C GLU A 108 -4.46 -1.25 28.76
N SER A 109 -4.47 -1.02 30.07
CA SER A 109 -4.32 -2.09 31.06
C SER A 109 -5.50 -3.05 31.05
N PHE A 110 -6.73 -2.58 30.82
CA PHE A 110 -7.90 -3.45 30.72
C PHE A 110 -7.74 -4.40 29.53
N LEU A 111 -7.41 -3.86 28.35
CA LEU A 111 -7.21 -4.64 27.13
C LEU A 111 -6.08 -5.64 27.26
N ASP A 112 -4.94 -5.24 27.83
CA ASP A 112 -3.78 -6.12 28.01
C ASP A 112 -4.01 -7.21 29.07
N ASN A 113 -4.90 -7.00 30.04
CA ASN A 113 -5.25 -7.97 31.08
C ASN A 113 -6.41 -8.92 30.69
N LEU A 114 -6.97 -8.82 29.49
CA LEU A 114 -7.91 -9.82 28.99
C LEU A 114 -7.21 -11.18 28.81
N THR A 115 -7.96 -12.28 28.84
CA THR A 115 -7.46 -13.57 28.34
C THR A 115 -7.56 -13.60 26.81
N GLY A 116 -6.88 -14.54 26.14
CA GLY A 116 -6.96 -14.65 24.68
C GLY A 116 -8.39 -14.80 24.14
N PHE A 117 -9.23 -15.62 24.78
CA PHE A 117 -10.65 -15.74 24.41
C PHE A 117 -11.45 -14.47 24.72
N GLU A 118 -11.23 -13.84 25.88
CA GLU A 118 -11.89 -12.56 26.21
C GLU A 118 -11.51 -11.45 25.21
N ARG A 119 -10.26 -11.44 24.73
CA ARG A 119 -9.80 -10.52 23.69
C ARG A 119 -10.45 -10.82 22.35
N TYR A 120 -10.55 -12.10 21.97
CA TYR A 120 -11.26 -12.51 20.76
C TYR A 120 -12.72 -12.05 20.77
N VAL A 121 -13.44 -12.26 21.89
CA VAL A 121 -14.81 -11.76 22.08
C VAL A 121 -14.84 -10.23 21.96
N TYR A 122 -13.89 -9.51 22.56
CA TYR A 122 -13.79 -8.06 22.46
C TYR A 122 -13.52 -7.55 21.03
N ASP A 123 -12.68 -8.25 20.28
CA ASP A 123 -12.35 -7.90 18.90
C ASP A 123 -13.56 -8.06 17.98
N SER A 124 -14.34 -9.13 18.16
CA SER A 124 -15.64 -9.35 17.48
C SER A 124 -16.80 -8.54 18.04
N PHE A 125 -16.63 -7.88 19.18
CA PHE A 125 -17.69 -7.15 19.87
C PHE A 125 -18.18 -5.95 19.05
N PRO A 126 -19.50 -5.69 18.98
CA PRO A 126 -20.05 -4.54 18.28
C PRO A 126 -19.50 -3.23 18.84
N LYS A 127 -19.03 -2.35 17.96
CA LYS A 127 -18.45 -1.03 18.26
C LYS A 127 -19.20 0.02 17.48
N ASN A 128 -19.26 1.24 18.03
CA ASN A 128 -19.94 2.34 17.34
C ASN A 128 -19.17 3.64 17.50
N LYS A 129 -19.17 4.41 16.41
CA LYS A 129 -18.69 5.78 16.36
C LYS A 129 -19.76 6.63 15.69
N GLY A 130 -20.15 7.70 16.35
CA GLY A 130 -21.29 8.50 15.91
C GLY A 130 -21.35 9.83 16.61
N TYR A 131 -22.53 10.44 16.52
CA TYR A 131 -22.81 11.73 17.10
C TYR A 131 -24.31 11.82 17.39
N LEU A 132 -24.72 12.79 18.20
CA LEU A 132 -26.13 12.92 18.60
C LEU A 132 -26.82 14.03 17.82
N PHE A 133 -27.99 13.71 17.25
CA PHE A 133 -28.88 14.69 16.65
C PHE A 133 -29.74 15.40 17.69
N PHE A 134 -29.90 16.70 17.51
CA PHE A 134 -30.84 17.53 18.24
C PHE A 134 -31.89 18.05 17.28
N SER A 135 -33.15 17.68 17.54
CA SER A 135 -34.31 18.16 16.81
C SER A 135 -34.89 19.41 17.50
N GLY A 136 -34.91 20.52 16.76
CA GLY A 136 -35.52 21.77 17.20
C GLY A 136 -37.06 21.70 17.23
N THR A 137 -37.69 22.57 18.02
CA THR A 137 -39.16 22.68 18.09
C THR A 137 -39.73 23.21 16.77
N LEU A 138 -40.72 22.54 16.18
CA LEU A 138 -41.39 23.04 14.98
C LEU A 138 -42.40 24.16 15.32
N PRO A 139 -42.69 25.10 14.40
CA PRO A 139 -43.69 26.16 14.63
C PRO A 139 -45.11 25.64 14.90
N SER A 140 -45.42 24.41 14.49
CA SER A 140 -46.71 23.74 14.72
C SER A 140 -46.82 23.06 16.09
N GLU A 141 -45.71 22.94 16.83
CA GLU A 141 -45.66 22.27 18.12
C GLU A 141 -45.81 23.30 19.26
N THR A 142 -46.59 22.95 20.29
CA THR A 142 -46.80 23.81 21.47
C THR A 142 -45.98 23.28 22.65
N GLY A 143 -45.23 24.16 23.32
CA GLY A 143 -44.32 23.78 24.42
C GLY A 143 -42.91 23.37 23.95
N VAL A 144 -42.11 22.80 24.87
CA VAL A 144 -40.73 22.35 24.60
C VAL A 144 -40.77 20.97 23.92
N SER A 145 -41.16 20.92 22.65
CA SER A 145 -41.25 19.68 21.85
C SER A 145 -39.96 19.36 21.08
N GLY A 146 -38.82 19.88 21.54
CA GLY A 146 -37.50 19.57 20.99
C GLY A 146 -36.71 18.62 21.88
N THR A 147 -35.63 18.06 21.34
CA THR A 147 -34.81 17.09 22.06
C THR A 147 -33.66 17.77 22.81
N TYR A 148 -33.35 17.29 24.00
CA TYR A 148 -32.28 17.84 24.84
C TYR A 148 -31.71 16.78 25.78
N VAL A 149 -30.50 17.02 26.28
CA VAL A 149 -29.83 16.21 27.30
C VAL A 149 -29.71 17.03 28.58
N THR A 150 -30.13 16.46 29.70
CA THR A 150 -30.01 17.08 31.03
C THR A 150 -28.93 16.37 31.83
N THR A 151 -27.99 17.13 32.39
CA THR A 151 -26.92 16.62 33.25
C THR A 151 -27.05 17.25 34.62
N LYS A 152 -27.20 16.43 35.66
CA LYS A 152 -27.13 16.89 37.05
C LYS A 152 -25.67 17.15 37.40
N ASP A 153 -25.35 18.35 37.88
CA ASP A 153 -24.01 18.70 38.36
C ASP A 153 -23.76 18.13 39.77
N VAL A 154 -23.96 16.82 39.92
CA VAL A 154 -23.79 16.06 41.15
C VAL A 154 -23.21 14.70 40.75
N ALA A 155 -21.94 14.47 41.10
CA ALA A 155 -21.23 13.25 40.72
C ALA A 155 -21.99 11.99 41.16
N GLY A 156 -22.33 11.13 40.18
CA GLY A 156 -22.97 9.83 40.41
C GLY A 156 -24.47 9.85 40.71
N ALA A 157 -25.15 11.00 40.57
CA ALA A 157 -26.57 11.12 40.93
C ALA A 157 -27.54 10.47 39.93
N SER A 158 -27.30 10.63 38.61
CA SER A 158 -28.24 10.17 37.57
C SER A 158 -28.24 8.64 37.41
N PHE A 159 -27.05 8.04 37.35
CA PHE A 159 -26.86 6.62 37.08
C PHE A 159 -25.81 6.01 38.04
N PRO A 160 -26.18 5.74 39.30
CA PRO A 160 -25.22 5.32 40.33
C PRO A 160 -24.58 3.95 40.04
N GLY A 161 -25.25 3.07 39.29
CA GLY A 161 -24.74 1.72 38.99
C GLY A 161 -23.53 1.67 38.05
N ILE A 162 -23.39 2.67 37.17
CA ILE A 162 -22.24 2.80 36.25
C ILE A 162 -21.23 3.86 36.69
N SER A 163 -21.49 4.54 37.81
CA SER A 163 -20.68 5.66 38.29
C SER A 163 -19.60 5.20 39.25
N ARG A 164 -18.32 5.42 38.90
CA ARG A 164 -17.17 5.15 39.79
C ARG A 164 -17.10 6.12 40.98
N ASN A 165 -17.57 7.35 40.80
CA ASN A 165 -17.58 8.40 41.81
C ASN A 165 -19.01 8.71 42.27
N LEU A 166 -19.31 8.38 43.52
CA LEU A 166 -20.61 8.61 44.19
C LEU A 166 -20.53 9.68 45.29
N THR A 167 -19.54 10.57 45.23
CA THR A 167 -19.30 11.57 46.29
C THR A 167 -20.38 12.65 46.38
N GLY A 168 -21.20 12.82 45.33
CA GLY A 168 -22.24 13.85 45.28
C GLY A 168 -21.70 15.28 45.23
N GLN A 169 -20.44 15.48 44.83
CA GLN A 169 -19.83 16.80 44.68
C GLN A 169 -20.28 17.47 43.37
N THR A 170 -20.34 18.81 43.39
CA THR A 170 -20.51 19.63 42.19
C THR A 170 -19.16 19.85 41.52
N ILE A 171 -19.09 19.69 40.19
CA ILE A 171 -17.81 19.60 39.46
C ILE A 171 -17.72 20.65 38.34
N LEU A 172 -18.83 21.06 37.74
CA LEU A 172 -18.85 21.95 36.58
C LEU A 172 -18.67 23.45 36.91
N ASN A 173 -18.56 23.81 38.19
CA ASN A 173 -18.25 25.19 38.57
C ASN A 173 -16.74 25.45 38.49
N PRO A 174 -16.25 26.34 37.61
CA PRO A 174 -14.81 26.58 37.44
C PRO A 174 -14.18 27.33 38.62
N GLY A 175 -14.96 27.90 39.55
CA GLY A 175 -14.43 28.62 40.71
C GLY A 175 -13.60 29.85 40.29
N LEU A 176 -12.27 29.77 40.44
CA LEU A 176 -11.30 30.77 39.95
C LEU A 176 -10.43 30.26 38.78
N SER A 177 -10.60 29.00 38.38
CA SER A 177 -9.85 28.39 37.28
C SER A 177 -10.34 28.92 35.93
N SER A 178 -9.43 28.90 34.95
CA SER A 178 -9.80 29.14 33.53
C SER A 178 -10.58 27.95 32.99
N MET A 179 -11.38 28.18 31.95
CA MET A 179 -12.27 27.16 31.40
C MET A 179 -12.16 27.09 29.87
N THR A 180 -12.25 25.90 29.29
CA THR A 180 -12.37 25.71 27.84
C THR A 180 -13.59 24.84 27.54
N VAL A 181 -14.48 25.31 26.67
CA VAL A 181 -15.61 24.52 26.15
C VAL A 181 -15.35 24.25 24.68
N GLU A 182 -15.32 22.98 24.29
CA GLU A 182 -14.97 22.52 22.95
C GLU A 182 -15.99 21.50 22.47
N PHE A 183 -16.37 21.56 21.20
CA PHE A 183 -17.28 20.59 20.58
C PHE A 183 -17.20 20.68 19.05
N GLN A 184 -17.63 19.61 18.39
CA GLN A 184 -17.95 19.59 16.98
C GLN A 184 -19.44 19.86 16.79
N VAL A 185 -19.79 20.76 15.88
CA VAL A 185 -21.18 21.13 15.61
C VAL A 185 -21.48 21.14 14.11
N TYR A 186 -22.61 20.54 13.76
CA TYR A 186 -23.20 20.64 12.43
C TYR A 186 -24.52 21.41 12.54
N MET A 187 -24.59 22.57 11.89
CA MET A 187 -25.84 23.32 11.74
C MET A 187 -26.41 23.07 10.35
N PRO A 188 -27.70 22.69 10.21
CA PRO A 188 -28.30 22.47 8.89
C PRO A 188 -28.33 23.77 8.09
N ALA A 189 -28.30 23.66 6.74
CA ALA A 189 -28.36 24.79 5.80
C ALA A 189 -29.77 25.44 5.72
N LEU A 190 -30.34 25.76 6.88
CA LEU A 190 -31.67 26.31 7.09
C LEU A 190 -31.58 27.57 7.95
N ALA A 191 -32.58 28.45 7.84
CA ALA A 191 -32.75 29.55 8.78
C ALA A 191 -32.99 29.00 10.20
N ASN A 192 -32.41 29.64 11.21
CA ASN A 192 -32.56 29.22 12.61
C ASN A 192 -32.99 30.39 13.49
N SER A 193 -33.76 30.09 14.53
CA SER A 193 -34.03 31.02 15.63
C SER A 193 -32.90 30.99 16.66
N GLY A 194 -32.94 31.94 17.60
CA GLY A 194 -32.07 31.88 18.76
C GLY A 194 -32.46 30.71 19.66
N SER A 195 -31.47 29.92 20.07
CA SER A 195 -31.61 28.74 20.93
C SER A 195 -30.36 28.59 21.79
N PHE A 196 -30.39 27.69 22.78
CA PHE A 196 -29.19 27.30 23.51
C PHE A 196 -28.69 25.95 23.01
N LEU A 197 -27.43 25.93 22.59
CA LEU A 197 -26.69 24.69 22.34
C LEU A 197 -26.34 24.06 23.69
N LEU A 198 -25.87 24.87 24.64
CA LEU A 198 -25.52 24.44 26.00
C LEU A 198 -25.80 25.56 27.00
N ASN A 199 -26.36 25.24 28.16
CA ASN A 199 -26.54 26.22 29.24
C ASN A 199 -26.45 25.60 30.63
N LYS A 200 -25.81 26.34 31.53
CA LYS A 200 -25.79 26.12 32.98
C LYS A 200 -25.97 27.48 33.66
N TYR A 201 -27.22 27.94 33.71
CA TYR A 201 -27.58 29.20 34.38
C TYR A 201 -28.45 28.91 35.59
N VAL A 202 -28.20 29.65 36.67
CA VAL A 202 -29.14 29.81 37.77
C VAL A 202 -29.49 31.28 37.89
N ASP A 203 -30.74 31.55 38.20
CA ASP A 203 -31.18 32.89 38.55
C ASP A 203 -31.49 32.97 40.03
N SER A 204 -30.90 33.95 40.68
CA SER A 204 -31.08 34.23 42.10
C SER A 204 -31.74 35.60 42.24
N ALA A 205 -32.86 35.65 42.95
CA ALA A 205 -33.51 36.90 43.30
C ALA A 205 -32.61 37.88 44.07
N VAL A 206 -31.52 37.38 44.68
CA VAL A 206 -30.57 38.17 45.49
C VAL A 206 -29.33 38.58 44.71
N SER A 207 -28.75 37.69 43.89
CA SER A 207 -27.46 37.90 43.23
C SER A 207 -27.53 38.02 41.71
N GLY A 208 -28.75 38.02 41.13
CA GLY A 208 -28.99 38.00 39.69
C GLY A 208 -28.67 36.65 39.06
N THR A 209 -28.49 36.65 37.75
CA THR A 209 -28.15 35.46 36.97
C THR A 209 -26.66 35.12 37.06
N HIS A 210 -26.34 33.87 37.39
CA HIS A 210 -24.98 33.32 37.40
C HIS A 210 -24.93 32.11 36.48
N GLY A 211 -23.88 31.97 35.66
CA GLY A 211 -23.80 30.84 34.75
C GLY A 211 -22.97 31.07 33.51
N PHE A 212 -22.92 30.04 32.68
CA PHE A 212 -22.36 30.10 31.34
C PHE A 212 -23.24 29.32 30.35
N GLY A 213 -23.12 29.67 29.07
CA GLY A 213 -23.79 28.94 28.01
C GLY A 213 -23.37 29.38 26.61
N VAL A 214 -23.63 28.50 25.64
CA VAL A 214 -23.44 28.75 24.21
C VAL A 214 -24.80 28.95 23.57
N LEU A 215 -25.02 30.12 22.98
CA LEU A 215 -26.27 30.51 22.33
C LEU A 215 -26.09 30.56 20.82
N THR A 216 -27.10 30.14 20.06
CA THR A 216 -27.20 30.45 18.63
C THR A 216 -27.86 31.80 18.43
N ALA A 217 -27.34 32.62 17.51
CA ALA A 217 -28.02 33.84 17.09
C ALA A 217 -29.12 33.54 16.05
N PRO A 218 -30.26 34.23 16.08
CA PRO A 218 -31.26 34.12 15.02
C PRO A 218 -30.71 34.67 13.71
N THR A 219 -30.83 33.91 12.62
CA THR A 219 -30.38 34.34 11.29
C THR A 219 -31.28 33.76 10.19
N SER A 220 -31.55 34.56 9.17
CA SER A 220 -32.20 34.13 7.93
C SER A 220 -31.22 33.51 6.93
N SER A 221 -29.91 33.63 7.16
CA SER A 221 -28.89 33.03 6.30
C SER A 221 -28.94 31.51 6.37
N THR A 222 -28.91 30.86 5.20
CA THR A 222 -28.79 29.41 5.05
C THR A 222 -27.34 28.96 4.93
N THR A 223 -26.39 29.87 4.77
CA THR A 223 -24.95 29.57 4.59
C THR A 223 -24.13 29.82 5.84
N GLU A 224 -24.52 30.79 6.67
CA GLU A 224 -23.76 31.19 7.87
C GLU A 224 -24.63 31.13 9.13
N GLY A 225 -24.05 30.61 10.20
CA GLY A 225 -24.59 30.59 11.55
C GLY A 225 -23.65 31.30 12.52
N LYS A 226 -24.16 31.71 13.68
CA LYS A 226 -23.35 32.36 14.72
C LYS A 226 -23.62 31.73 16.07
N LEU A 227 -22.55 31.30 16.73
CA LEU A 227 -22.53 30.86 18.11
C LEU A 227 -21.89 31.93 18.99
N THR A 228 -22.50 32.20 20.13
CA THR A 228 -21.98 33.13 21.13
C THR A 228 -21.78 32.37 22.42
N PHE A 229 -20.56 32.34 22.96
CA PHE A 229 -20.35 31.87 24.33
C PHE A 229 -20.49 33.06 25.27
N LYS A 230 -21.34 32.91 26.29
CA LYS A 230 -21.65 33.95 27.26
C LYS A 230 -21.46 33.43 28.68
N VAL A 231 -20.84 34.26 29.51
CA VAL A 231 -20.70 34.08 30.95
C VAL A 231 -21.40 35.24 31.64
N ALA A 232 -22.19 34.95 32.68
CA ALA A 232 -22.88 35.94 33.49
C ALA A 232 -22.56 35.74 34.97
N SER A 233 -22.32 36.83 35.68
CA SER A 233 -22.08 36.87 37.13
C SER A 233 -22.81 38.08 37.72
N GLY A 234 -24.13 37.98 37.82
CA GLY A 234 -25.00 39.06 38.29
C GLY A 234 -24.94 40.28 37.37
N SER A 235 -24.17 41.30 37.77
CA SER A 235 -24.07 42.58 37.05
C SER A 235 -23.09 42.58 35.87
N TYR A 236 -22.22 41.58 35.76
CA TYR A 236 -21.23 41.49 34.69
C TYR A 236 -21.59 40.37 33.71
N THR A 237 -21.44 40.67 32.41
CA THR A 237 -21.56 39.67 31.35
C THR A 237 -20.37 39.78 30.41
N LEU A 238 -19.89 38.63 29.97
CA LEU A 238 -18.78 38.52 29.03
C LEU A 238 -19.19 37.59 27.90
N SER A 239 -18.91 37.96 26.66
CA SER A 239 -19.25 37.12 25.51
C SER A 239 -18.24 37.21 24.38
N ALA A 240 -18.05 36.10 23.68
CA ALA A 240 -17.31 36.04 22.42
C ALA A 240 -18.10 35.24 21.39
N ASP A 241 -17.86 35.55 20.11
CA ASP A 241 -18.63 35.04 18.99
C ASP A 241 -17.80 34.11 18.11
N ALA A 242 -18.44 33.13 17.48
CA ALA A 242 -17.89 32.28 16.43
C ALA A 242 -18.91 32.20 15.28
N THR A 243 -18.55 32.74 14.12
CA THR A 243 -19.36 32.64 12.90
C THR A 243 -18.92 31.41 12.12
N LEU A 244 -19.84 30.47 11.91
CA LEU A 244 -19.58 29.16 11.31
C LEU A 244 -20.37 28.97 10.01
N ASN A 245 -19.92 28.05 9.16
CA ASN A 245 -20.62 27.69 7.93
C ASN A 245 -21.68 26.62 8.21
N LYS A 246 -22.86 26.76 7.62
CA LYS A 246 -23.94 25.77 7.72
C LYS A 246 -23.82 24.71 6.64
N GLY A 247 -24.28 23.49 6.93
CA GLY A 247 -24.20 22.35 6.03
C GLY A 247 -22.87 21.61 6.06
N GLU A 248 -21.96 21.96 6.97
CA GLU A 248 -20.70 21.26 7.22
C GLU A 248 -20.38 21.18 8.72
N TRP A 249 -19.49 20.27 9.10
CA TRP A 249 -18.98 20.16 10.46
C TRP A 249 -18.01 21.30 10.78
N ASN A 250 -18.20 21.93 11.93
CA ASN A 250 -17.31 22.99 12.43
C ASN A 250 -16.84 22.64 13.83
N HIS A 251 -15.53 22.72 14.06
CA HIS A 251 -14.93 22.62 15.37
C HIS A 251 -14.93 23.98 16.05
N VAL A 252 -15.52 24.08 17.23
CA VAL A 252 -15.63 25.34 17.97
C VAL A 252 -15.05 25.17 19.36
N ALA A 253 -14.13 26.06 19.73
CA ALA A 253 -13.58 26.12 21.07
C ALA A 253 -13.66 27.52 21.66
N PHE A 254 -14.28 27.64 22.83
CA PHE A 254 -14.33 28.87 23.62
C PHE A 254 -13.44 28.73 24.84
N VAL A 255 -12.41 29.58 24.92
CA VAL A 255 -11.46 29.63 26.03
C VAL A 255 -11.76 30.85 26.88
N TRP A 256 -12.22 30.63 28.10
CA TRP A 256 -12.31 31.67 29.12
C TRP A 256 -11.02 31.72 29.94
N ASP A 257 -10.13 32.64 29.56
CA ASP A 257 -8.83 32.84 30.16
C ASP A 257 -8.92 33.82 31.34
N ARG A 258 -8.67 33.29 32.54
CA ARG A 258 -8.71 34.03 33.81
C ARG A 258 -7.33 34.21 34.43
N ARG A 259 -6.27 34.03 33.65
CA ARG A 259 -4.92 34.39 34.09
C ARG A 259 -4.85 35.90 34.30
N THR A 260 -4.06 36.30 35.30
CA THR A 260 -3.80 37.70 35.61
C THR A 260 -3.38 38.46 34.34
N ALA A 261 -4.04 39.60 34.08
CA ALA A 261 -3.88 40.47 32.88
C ALA A 261 -4.55 40.01 31.57
N GLN A 262 -5.14 38.82 31.47
CA GLN A 262 -5.91 38.40 30.29
C GLN A 262 -7.42 38.59 30.48
N ASN A 263 -8.02 37.94 31.48
CA ASN A 263 -9.43 38.06 31.91
C ASN A 263 -10.44 38.24 30.76
N LYS A 264 -10.39 37.38 29.74
CA LYS A 264 -11.22 37.48 28.52
C LYS A 264 -11.63 36.10 28.01
N ILE A 265 -12.67 36.08 27.17
CA ILE A 265 -13.07 34.92 26.38
C ILE A 265 -12.43 35.04 24.99
N ILE A 266 -11.92 33.93 24.48
CA ILE A 266 -11.34 33.81 23.15
C ILE A 266 -12.09 32.68 22.43
N SER A 267 -12.56 32.93 21.21
CA SER A 267 -13.18 31.89 20.37
C SER A 267 -12.21 31.43 19.28
N TYR A 268 -12.25 30.14 19.01
CA TYR A 268 -11.52 29.47 17.94
C TYR A 268 -12.52 28.69 17.08
N LEU A 269 -12.28 28.70 15.77
CA LEU A 269 -13.07 27.98 14.77
C LEU A 269 -12.11 27.20 13.88
N ASN A 270 -12.28 25.87 13.79
CA ASN A 270 -11.43 24.96 13.01
C ASN A 270 -9.93 25.23 13.29
N GLY A 271 -9.57 25.22 14.58
CA GLY A 271 -8.24 25.55 15.09
C GLY A 271 -7.88 27.05 15.10
N ASN A 272 -8.44 27.88 14.23
CA ASN A 272 -7.99 29.26 14.06
C ASN A 272 -8.65 30.23 15.05
N LEU A 273 -7.89 31.22 15.53
CA LEU A 273 -8.42 32.32 16.35
C LEU A 273 -9.48 33.10 15.57
N HIS A 274 -10.69 33.23 16.13
CA HIS A 274 -11.81 33.89 15.46
C HIS A 274 -12.16 35.25 16.10
N SER A 275 -12.47 35.29 17.40
CA SER A 275 -12.77 36.55 18.09
C SER A 275 -12.35 36.54 19.57
N SER A 276 -12.42 37.69 20.23
CA SER A 276 -12.18 37.81 21.67
C SER A 276 -13.09 38.84 22.31
N SER A 277 -13.47 38.62 23.56
CA SER A 277 -14.29 39.56 24.34
C SER A 277 -13.48 40.75 24.88
N SER A 278 -14.17 41.68 25.54
CA SER A 278 -13.54 42.65 26.44
C SER A 278 -12.81 41.96 27.60
N GLN A 279 -11.95 42.70 28.31
CA GLN A 279 -11.26 42.18 29.49
C GLN A 279 -12.04 42.57 30.76
N ILE A 280 -12.66 41.59 31.42
CA ILE A 280 -13.43 41.78 32.66
C ILE A 280 -13.05 40.67 33.64
N GLU A 281 -12.59 41.05 34.82
CA GLU A 281 -12.34 40.12 35.91
C GLU A 281 -13.67 39.74 36.57
N ILE A 282 -13.98 38.44 36.57
CA ILE A 282 -15.17 37.88 37.20
C ILE A 282 -14.70 36.95 38.32
N GLY A 283 -15.30 37.10 39.51
CA GLY A 283 -15.00 36.28 40.69
C GLY A 283 -15.64 34.90 40.66
N ALA A 284 -15.82 34.29 41.84
CA ALA A 284 -16.56 33.04 41.97
C ALA A 284 -18.06 33.25 41.62
N MET A 285 -18.66 32.27 40.97
CA MET A 285 -20.06 32.30 40.54
C MET A 285 -20.88 31.33 41.38
N ASN A 286 -22.10 31.73 41.74
CA ASN A 286 -23.03 30.88 42.48
C ASN A 286 -23.88 30.07 41.49
N MET A 287 -23.40 28.91 41.00
CA MET A 287 -24.11 28.10 40.00
C MET A 287 -24.22 26.60 40.32
N ASP A 288 -23.87 26.20 41.54
CA ASP A 288 -23.80 24.79 41.95
C ASP A 288 -25.16 24.09 41.89
N SER A 289 -26.26 24.82 42.09
CA SER A 289 -27.62 24.28 42.02
C SER A 289 -28.20 24.18 40.60
N ALA A 290 -27.48 24.65 39.57
CA ALA A 290 -27.94 24.59 38.18
C ALA A 290 -27.63 23.24 37.54
N ASP A 291 -28.58 22.68 36.82
CA ASP A 291 -28.31 21.59 35.88
C ASP A 291 -27.64 22.13 34.61
N LEU A 292 -26.85 21.28 33.95
CA LEU A 292 -26.35 21.56 32.61
C LEU A 292 -27.33 20.96 31.58
N ILE A 293 -27.87 21.81 30.71
CA ILE A 293 -28.82 21.42 29.67
C ILE A 293 -28.18 21.64 28.29
N ILE A 294 -28.19 20.60 27.46
CA ILE A 294 -27.68 20.61 26.09
C ILE A 294 -28.87 20.54 25.14
N GLY A 295 -28.97 21.48 24.22
CA GLY A 295 -29.99 21.52 23.17
C GLY A 295 -31.29 22.25 23.53
N SER A 296 -31.44 22.82 24.72
CA SER A 296 -32.66 23.57 25.09
C SER A 296 -32.37 24.70 26.08
N GLY A 297 -33.02 25.85 25.88
CA GLY A 297 -32.91 27.04 26.73
C GLY A 297 -34.12 27.31 27.63
N SER A 298 -35.08 26.39 27.65
CA SER A 298 -36.42 26.60 28.24
C SER A 298 -36.44 26.78 29.76
N ALA A 299 -35.31 26.55 30.45
CA ALA A 299 -35.14 26.76 31.89
C ALA A 299 -34.45 28.11 32.26
N VAL A 300 -34.21 29.01 31.30
CA VAL A 300 -33.42 30.23 31.50
C VAL A 300 -34.31 31.50 31.55
N PRO A 301 -34.42 32.22 32.69
CA PRO A 301 -35.46 33.24 32.92
C PRO A 301 -35.35 34.54 32.10
N PHE A 302 -34.19 34.84 31.50
CA PHE A 302 -33.97 36.02 30.65
C PHE A 302 -33.95 35.69 29.15
N PHE A 303 -34.31 34.46 28.79
CA PHE A 303 -34.35 34.00 27.41
C PHE A 303 -35.77 33.71 26.97
N THR A 304 -36.24 34.44 25.95
CA THR A 304 -37.56 34.30 25.33
C THR A 304 -37.52 33.44 24.06
N GLY A 305 -36.62 32.46 23.99
CA GLY A 305 -36.60 31.49 22.90
C GLY A 305 -37.33 30.22 23.28
N SER A 306 -38.48 29.98 22.66
CA SER A 306 -39.32 28.79 22.86
C SER A 306 -38.86 27.55 22.09
N VAL A 307 -37.68 27.59 21.47
CA VAL A 307 -37.24 26.63 20.45
C VAL A 307 -35.96 25.93 20.88
N ALA A 308 -35.95 24.60 20.84
CA ALA A 308 -34.75 23.78 21.05
C ALA A 308 -33.73 23.94 19.91
N PHE A 309 -32.48 23.63 20.17
CA PHE A 309 -31.42 23.61 19.17
C PHE A 309 -31.71 22.57 18.08
N SER A 310 -31.39 22.92 16.83
CA SER A 310 -31.51 22.02 15.68
C SER A 310 -30.15 21.86 15.02
N GLY A 311 -29.63 20.65 15.00
CA GLY A 311 -28.30 20.33 14.48
C GLY A 311 -27.77 19.00 15.01
N ALA A 312 -26.50 18.72 14.77
CA ALA A 312 -25.80 17.58 15.37
C ALA A 312 -24.62 18.07 16.21
N LEU A 313 -24.33 17.34 17.29
CA LEU A 313 -23.18 17.58 18.15
C LEU A 313 -22.37 16.31 18.33
N ASP A 314 -21.06 16.49 18.29
CA ASP A 314 -20.08 15.46 18.56
C ASP A 314 -19.01 16.03 19.51
N GLU A 315 -18.35 15.17 20.29
CA GLU A 315 -17.17 15.52 21.11
C GLU A 315 -17.32 16.74 22.05
N LEU A 316 -18.42 16.83 22.80
CA LEU A 316 -18.63 17.92 23.75
C LEU A 316 -17.74 17.75 24.99
N ARG A 317 -16.81 18.69 25.18
CA ARG A 317 -15.80 18.68 26.24
C ARG A 317 -15.83 19.98 27.04
N ILE A 318 -15.77 19.86 28.37
CA ILE A 318 -15.59 21.00 29.29
C ILE A 318 -14.33 20.78 30.12
N TRP A 319 -13.40 21.72 30.02
CA TRP A 319 -12.12 21.71 30.72
C TRP A 319 -12.05 22.83 31.74
N HIS A 320 -11.44 22.59 32.90
CA HIS A 320 -11.01 23.63 33.85
C HIS A 320 -9.52 23.97 33.67
N SER A 321 -9.09 24.02 32.42
CA SER A 321 -7.73 24.39 32.00
C SER A 321 -7.76 25.07 30.64
N ILE A 322 -6.70 25.81 30.32
CA ILE A 322 -6.50 26.40 28.99
C ILE A 322 -5.84 25.34 28.11
N ARG A 323 -6.45 25.03 26.96
CA ARG A 323 -5.86 24.16 25.93
C ARG A 323 -4.90 24.95 25.04
N SER A 324 -3.73 24.39 24.74
CA SER A 324 -2.78 24.95 23.78
C SER A 324 -3.28 24.77 22.33
N GLN A 325 -2.61 25.42 21.37
CA GLN A 325 -2.99 25.31 19.96
C GLN A 325 -2.82 23.87 19.43
N ALA A 326 -1.64 23.28 19.65
CA ALA A 326 -1.35 21.91 19.20
C ALA A 326 -2.31 20.89 19.80
N GLU A 327 -2.66 21.06 21.08
CA GLU A 327 -3.66 20.21 21.74
C GLU A 327 -5.05 20.33 21.11
N ARG A 328 -5.47 21.53 20.71
CA ARG A 328 -6.75 21.73 20.00
C ARG A 328 -6.72 21.13 18.60
N ASP A 329 -5.62 21.31 17.88
CA ASP A 329 -5.47 20.79 16.51
C ASP A 329 -5.49 19.26 16.49
N GLU A 330 -4.92 18.59 17.51
CA GLU A 330 -5.04 17.14 17.67
C GLU A 330 -6.47 16.74 18.06
N SER A 331 -7.02 17.41 19.07
CA SER A 331 -8.36 17.17 19.61
C SER A 331 -9.49 17.46 18.62
N GLU A 332 -9.24 18.23 17.56
CA GLU A 332 -10.21 18.53 16.49
C GLU A 332 -10.67 17.25 15.76
N LYS A 333 -9.76 16.30 15.50
CA LYS A 333 -10.03 15.10 14.70
C LYS A 333 -9.85 13.79 15.47
N LYS A 334 -9.43 13.86 16.73
CA LYS A 334 -9.15 12.71 17.60
C LYS A 334 -9.81 12.87 18.97
N GLY A 335 -10.36 11.77 19.49
CA GLY A 335 -10.93 11.70 20.84
C GLY A 335 -9.88 11.90 21.94
N VAL A 336 -10.32 12.22 23.15
CA VAL A 336 -9.44 12.39 24.32
C VAL A 336 -9.73 11.33 25.39
N TYR A 337 -8.79 11.11 26.31
CA TYR A 337 -8.99 10.26 27.48
C TYR A 337 -9.24 11.10 28.74
N ALA A 338 -9.70 10.48 29.83
CA ALA A 338 -9.87 11.17 31.09
C ALA A 338 -8.54 11.74 31.61
N GLN A 339 -8.56 13.01 31.99
CA GLN A 339 -7.41 13.76 32.51
C GLN A 339 -7.88 14.72 33.59
N SER A 340 -7.00 15.12 34.51
CA SER A 340 -7.38 15.94 35.68
C SER A 340 -8.06 17.28 35.33
N GLY A 341 -7.75 17.85 34.17
CA GLY A 341 -8.35 19.10 33.66
C GLY A 341 -9.72 18.92 33.01
N LEU A 342 -10.08 17.72 32.56
CA LEU A 342 -11.34 17.41 31.88
C LEU A 342 -12.44 17.18 32.92
N LYS A 343 -13.54 17.93 32.83
CA LYS A 343 -14.64 17.91 33.81
C LYS A 343 -15.92 17.28 33.29
N LEU A 344 -16.14 17.35 31.98
CA LEU A 344 -17.24 16.68 31.31
C LEU A 344 -16.79 16.29 29.91
N TYR A 345 -17.17 15.10 29.48
CA TYR A 345 -16.88 14.67 28.12
C TYR A 345 -17.97 13.74 27.58
N TYR A 346 -18.73 14.23 26.61
CA TYR A 346 -19.70 13.44 25.87
C TYR A 346 -19.21 13.20 24.44
N LYS A 347 -18.94 11.92 24.14
CA LYS A 347 -18.61 11.44 22.79
C LYS A 347 -19.84 11.30 21.90
N PHE A 348 -21.00 10.99 22.48
CA PHE A 348 -22.22 10.67 21.72
C PHE A 348 -22.09 9.43 20.80
N ASN A 349 -21.22 8.49 21.17
CA ASN A 349 -21.00 7.23 20.44
C ASN A 349 -22.05 6.14 20.77
N GLU A 350 -23.12 6.45 21.48
CA GLU A 350 -24.18 5.46 21.75
C GLU A 350 -24.97 5.13 20.45
N PRO A 351 -25.05 3.85 20.04
CA PRO A 351 -25.60 3.47 18.74
C PRO A 351 -27.13 3.59 18.64
N SER A 352 -27.61 3.63 17.39
CA SER A 352 -29.00 3.37 17.03
C SER A 352 -29.47 2.02 17.55
N GLY A 353 -30.69 1.92 18.07
CA GLY A 353 -31.22 0.69 18.66
C GLY A 353 -30.93 0.56 20.16
N SER A 354 -30.11 1.43 20.74
CA SER A 354 -29.93 1.51 22.19
C SER A 354 -31.24 1.93 22.87
N GLN A 355 -31.79 1.06 23.71
CA GLN A 355 -33.02 1.33 24.48
C GLN A 355 -32.78 2.25 25.71
N SER A 356 -31.62 2.91 25.80
CA SER A 356 -31.19 3.70 26.96
C SER A 356 -31.23 5.19 26.71
N SER A 357 -31.75 5.98 27.66
CA SER A 357 -31.61 7.45 27.68
C SER A 357 -30.26 7.93 28.20
N ALA A 358 -29.38 7.04 28.66
CA ALA A 358 -28.10 7.42 29.24
C ALA A 358 -27.14 7.96 28.17
N VAL A 359 -26.54 9.12 28.43
CA VAL A 359 -25.40 9.68 27.70
C VAL A 359 -24.18 9.57 28.59
N LEU A 360 -23.17 8.80 28.17
CA LEU A 360 -22.04 8.43 29.00
C LEU A 360 -21.00 9.56 29.09
N ASP A 361 -20.64 9.94 30.32
CA ASP A 361 -19.54 10.86 30.59
C ASP A 361 -18.21 10.11 30.60
N SER A 362 -17.35 10.40 29.62
CA SER A 362 -16.01 9.80 29.47
C SER A 362 -14.92 10.60 30.20
N SER A 363 -15.27 11.57 31.05
CA SER A 363 -14.30 12.41 31.78
C SER A 363 -13.77 11.82 33.09
N GLY A 364 -14.41 10.75 33.60
CA GLY A 364 -14.10 10.14 34.90
C GLY A 364 -14.76 10.82 36.11
N ASN A 365 -15.61 11.83 35.87
CA ASN A 365 -16.32 12.56 36.94
C ASN A 365 -17.76 12.03 37.19
N CYS A 366 -18.19 11.06 36.39
CA CYS A 366 -19.49 10.39 36.48
C CYS A 366 -20.68 11.36 36.41
N LEU A 367 -20.58 12.39 35.56
CA LEU A 367 -21.65 13.33 35.26
C LEU A 367 -22.44 12.85 34.04
N HIS A 368 -23.04 11.66 34.14
CA HIS A 368 -23.82 11.09 33.04
C HIS A 368 -25.09 11.91 32.74
N GLY A 369 -25.36 12.09 31.44
CA GLY A 369 -26.51 12.83 30.95
C GLY A 369 -27.74 11.94 30.77
N THR A 370 -28.93 12.52 30.89
CA THR A 370 -30.20 11.86 30.60
C THR A 370 -30.86 12.54 29.41
N LEU A 371 -31.08 11.76 28.37
CA LEU A 371 -31.82 12.17 27.19
C LEU A 371 -33.32 12.34 27.53
N CYS A 372 -33.97 13.38 27.01
CA CYS A 372 -35.38 13.63 27.31
C CYS A 372 -36.31 12.55 26.72
N SER A 373 -37.45 12.30 27.37
CA SER A 373 -38.43 11.28 26.92
C SER A 373 -38.98 11.52 25.51
N TRP A 374 -38.98 12.77 25.06
CA TRP A 374 -39.39 13.12 23.70
C TRP A 374 -38.43 12.61 22.63
N ALA A 375 -37.14 12.57 22.97
CA ALA A 375 -36.11 12.05 22.09
C ALA A 375 -36.18 10.52 21.96
N GLU A 376 -36.54 9.81 23.04
CA GLU A 376 -36.86 8.38 23.01
C GLU A 376 -38.09 8.10 22.12
N THR A 377 -39.16 8.88 22.26
CA THR A 377 -40.39 8.74 21.47
C THR A 377 -40.15 8.93 19.96
N ARG A 378 -39.17 9.75 19.59
CA ARG A 378 -38.79 10.01 18.19
C ARG A 378 -37.62 9.19 17.70
N GLU A 379 -37.15 8.26 18.53
CA GLU A 379 -36.04 7.37 18.21
C GLU A 379 -34.85 8.11 17.60
N ILE A 380 -34.44 9.23 18.19
CA ILE A 380 -33.41 10.09 17.56
C ILE A 380 -32.05 9.40 17.40
N ARG A 381 -31.80 8.33 18.18
CA ARG A 381 -30.62 7.48 18.01
C ARG A 381 -30.74 6.57 16.79
N ASN A 382 -31.96 6.22 16.35
CA ASN A 382 -32.23 5.35 15.19
C ASN A 382 -32.13 6.09 13.85
N VAL A 383 -31.90 7.41 13.87
CA VAL A 383 -31.59 8.16 12.66
C VAL A 383 -30.15 7.82 12.27
N ALA A 384 -29.97 7.12 11.14
CA ALA A 384 -28.65 6.82 10.62
C ALA A 384 -27.84 8.11 10.48
N THR A 385 -26.74 8.22 11.23
CA THR A 385 -25.91 9.43 11.34
C THR A 385 -25.50 9.95 9.96
N SER A 386 -25.08 9.08 9.04
CA SER A 386 -24.71 9.45 7.67
C SER A 386 -25.81 10.10 6.82
N SER A 387 -27.09 9.97 7.18
CA SER A 387 -28.21 10.44 6.34
C SER A 387 -28.47 11.95 6.39
N VAL A 388 -28.03 12.65 7.44
CA VAL A 388 -28.39 14.07 7.67
C VAL A 388 -27.17 15.00 7.75
N ALA A 389 -26.10 14.60 8.45
CA ALA A 389 -24.89 15.41 8.63
C ALA A 389 -23.60 14.71 8.12
N GLY A 390 -23.74 13.66 7.31
CA GLY A 390 -22.61 12.91 6.76
C GLY A 390 -21.88 12.06 7.80
N GLU A 391 -20.66 11.64 7.48
CA GLU A 391 -19.79 10.87 8.38
C GLU A 391 -19.36 11.70 9.61
N SER A 392 -18.97 11.02 10.70
CA SER A 392 -18.47 11.70 11.90
C SER A 392 -17.22 12.54 11.59
N PRO A 393 -17.10 13.76 12.15
CA PRO A 393 -15.94 14.64 11.96
C PRO A 393 -14.64 14.06 12.56
N MET A 394 -14.73 13.04 13.41
CA MET A 394 -13.63 12.50 14.18
C MET A 394 -12.79 11.48 13.39
N THR A 395 -12.23 11.88 12.25
CA THR A 395 -11.54 10.98 11.30
C THR A 395 -10.54 10.00 11.94
N TYR A 396 -9.85 10.40 13.03
CA TYR A 396 -8.79 9.59 13.67
C TYR A 396 -9.21 8.92 14.98
N GLU A 397 -10.50 8.94 15.30
CA GLU A 397 -11.01 8.13 16.40
C GLU A 397 -11.09 6.65 16.01
N LYS A 398 -10.50 5.80 16.84
CA LYS A 398 -10.48 4.35 16.67
C LYS A 398 -11.73 3.71 17.22
N GLU A 399 -12.41 2.92 16.40
CA GLU A 399 -13.57 2.12 16.81
C GLU A 399 -13.23 1.09 17.88
N GLU A 400 -11.98 0.59 17.91
CA GLU A 400 -11.51 -0.36 18.92
C GLU A 400 -11.81 0.12 20.35
N TYR A 401 -11.74 1.42 20.62
CA TYR A 401 -11.92 1.99 21.96
C TYR A 401 -13.36 2.40 22.28
N ASN A 402 -14.34 2.11 21.40
CA ASN A 402 -15.73 2.48 21.57
C ASN A 402 -16.69 1.27 21.44
N PRO A 403 -16.63 0.29 22.37
CA PRO A 403 -17.54 -0.84 22.39
C PRO A 403 -18.97 -0.43 22.80
N ILE A 404 -19.97 -1.15 22.31
CA ILE A 404 -21.38 -0.92 22.68
C ILE A 404 -21.67 -1.53 24.06
N LEU A 405 -21.67 -0.71 25.11
CA LEU A 405 -21.82 -1.19 26.49
C LEU A 405 -23.27 -1.52 26.91
N PHE A 406 -24.23 -1.52 25.98
CA PHE A 406 -25.65 -1.76 26.30
C PHE A 406 -26.03 -3.23 26.05
N PRO A 407 -26.37 -4.01 27.09
CA PRO A 407 -26.59 -5.45 26.94
C PRO A 407 -27.80 -5.82 26.07
N LEU A 408 -28.86 -5.00 26.07
CA LEU A 408 -30.10 -5.21 25.31
C LEU A 408 -30.03 -4.71 23.85
N HIS A 409 -28.82 -4.43 23.34
CA HIS A 409 -28.65 -3.99 21.96
C HIS A 409 -28.73 -5.21 21.02
N PRO A 410 -29.50 -5.16 19.92
CA PRO A 410 -29.73 -6.32 19.05
C PRO A 410 -28.44 -7.01 18.57
N ASP A 411 -27.48 -6.25 18.04
CA ASP A 411 -26.21 -6.82 17.55
C ASP A 411 -25.39 -7.51 18.66
N VAL A 412 -25.52 -7.03 19.90
CA VAL A 412 -24.80 -7.58 21.05
C VAL A 412 -25.49 -8.85 21.53
N GLU A 413 -26.83 -8.86 21.53
CA GLU A 413 -27.63 -10.06 21.83
C GLU A 413 -27.39 -11.17 20.79
N ASP A 414 -27.41 -10.84 19.50
CA ASP A 414 -27.18 -11.78 18.41
C ASP A 414 -25.77 -12.41 18.48
N LEU A 415 -24.75 -11.59 18.76
CA LEU A 415 -23.38 -12.09 18.94
C LEU A 415 -23.27 -13.01 20.17
N ASN A 416 -23.88 -12.61 21.29
CA ASN A 416 -23.88 -13.41 22.50
C ASN A 416 -24.56 -14.76 22.26
N GLN A 417 -25.74 -14.78 21.63
CA GLN A 417 -26.45 -16.02 21.32
C GLN A 417 -25.64 -16.94 20.41
N THR A 418 -25.00 -16.40 19.37
CA THR A 418 -24.13 -17.18 18.47
C THR A 418 -23.01 -17.90 19.23
N TYR A 419 -22.36 -17.22 20.19
CA TYR A 419 -21.33 -17.83 21.02
C TYR A 419 -21.89 -18.78 22.08
N LEU A 420 -23.09 -18.55 22.60
CA LEU A 420 -23.74 -19.45 23.55
C LEU A 420 -24.21 -20.74 22.89
N ASP A 421 -24.74 -20.68 21.67
CA ASP A 421 -25.16 -21.86 20.91
C ASP A 421 -23.97 -22.80 20.63
N SER A 422 -22.85 -22.24 20.18
CA SER A 422 -21.61 -23.02 19.95
C SER A 422 -21.00 -23.53 21.25
N ALA A 423 -21.09 -22.76 22.34
CA ALA A 423 -20.62 -23.16 23.65
C ALA A 423 -21.43 -24.33 24.25
N ASP A 424 -22.75 -24.31 24.11
CA ASP A 424 -23.63 -25.39 24.59
C ASP A 424 -23.38 -26.71 23.86
N GLU A 425 -23.20 -26.66 22.53
CA GLU A 425 -22.88 -27.84 21.74
C GLU A 425 -21.57 -28.50 22.20
N PHE A 426 -20.54 -27.69 22.46
CA PHE A 426 -19.26 -28.17 22.98
C PHE A 426 -19.37 -28.73 24.40
N ASP A 427 -20.03 -28.01 25.32
CA ASP A 427 -20.18 -28.43 26.72
C ASP A 427 -20.96 -29.74 26.87
N ARG A 428 -21.90 -30.03 25.96
CA ARG A 428 -22.60 -31.32 25.91
C ARG A 428 -21.62 -32.47 25.69
N VAL A 429 -20.68 -32.31 24.76
CA VAL A 429 -19.74 -33.36 24.32
C VAL A 429 -18.51 -33.45 25.21
N ASN A 430 -18.06 -32.36 25.84
CA ASN A 430 -16.81 -32.34 26.62
C ASN A 430 -16.86 -33.22 27.89
N PRO A 431 -16.14 -34.36 27.97
CA PRO A 431 -16.14 -35.20 29.15
C PRO A 431 -15.29 -34.64 30.31
N ASN A 432 -14.40 -33.69 30.03
CA ASN A 432 -13.40 -33.19 30.97
C ASN A 432 -13.88 -31.95 31.77
N ARG A 433 -15.16 -31.56 31.62
CA ARG A 433 -15.75 -30.44 32.34
C ARG A 433 -15.66 -30.65 33.86
N ILE A 434 -15.23 -29.63 34.60
CA ILE A 434 -14.82 -29.79 36.00
C ILE A 434 -15.93 -30.28 36.93
N ASP A 435 -17.18 -29.96 36.62
CA ASP A 435 -18.36 -30.42 37.35
C ASP A 435 -18.61 -31.94 37.18
N ARG A 436 -18.17 -32.52 36.05
CA ARG A 436 -18.21 -33.99 35.80
C ARG A 436 -17.05 -34.73 36.48
N LEU A 437 -15.99 -34.02 36.89
CA LEU A 437 -14.81 -34.62 37.52
C LEU A 437 -14.95 -34.77 39.05
N ILE A 438 -15.92 -34.10 39.66
CA ILE A 438 -16.19 -34.21 41.08
C ILE A 438 -17.37 -35.15 41.38
N PRO A 439 -17.40 -35.81 42.56
CA PRO A 439 -18.54 -36.62 42.95
C PRO A 439 -19.83 -35.78 43.03
N GLN A 440 -20.86 -36.20 42.31
CA GLN A 440 -22.15 -35.50 42.19
C GLN A 440 -22.84 -35.19 43.54
N HIS A 441 -22.59 -35.99 44.58
CA HIS A 441 -23.20 -35.77 45.90
C HIS A 441 -22.85 -34.42 46.53
N TYR A 442 -21.69 -33.82 46.19
CA TYR A 442 -21.34 -32.48 46.68
C TYR A 442 -22.20 -31.39 46.03
N LEU A 443 -22.53 -31.56 44.74
CA LEU A 443 -23.40 -30.64 44.00
C LEU A 443 -24.85 -30.75 44.47
N LEU A 444 -25.32 -31.95 44.78
CA LEU A 444 -26.68 -32.15 45.33
C LEU A 444 -26.83 -31.52 46.72
N GLN A 445 -25.82 -31.65 47.58
CA GLN A 445 -25.85 -31.00 48.90
C GLN A 445 -25.86 -29.47 48.80
N GLY A 446 -25.05 -28.90 47.90
CA GLY A 446 -25.07 -27.45 47.67
C GLY A 446 -26.38 -26.98 47.05
N GLN A 447 -27.01 -27.80 46.21
CA GLN A 447 -28.31 -27.49 45.59
C GLN A 447 -29.39 -27.36 46.67
N ASP A 448 -29.45 -28.33 47.59
CA ASP A 448 -30.40 -28.32 48.71
C ASP A 448 -30.15 -27.15 49.67
N GLN A 449 -28.87 -26.84 49.94
CA GLN A 449 -28.46 -25.77 50.84
C GLN A 449 -28.80 -24.37 50.31
N ASP A 450 -28.59 -24.14 49.01
CA ASP A 450 -28.79 -22.84 48.35
C ASP A 450 -30.17 -22.71 47.71
N GLY A 451 -31.00 -23.77 47.74
CA GLY A 451 -32.38 -23.76 47.25
C GLY A 451 -32.52 -23.68 45.72
N LEU A 452 -31.56 -24.25 44.98
CA LEU A 452 -31.51 -24.19 43.51
C LEU A 452 -32.37 -25.29 42.84
N LEU A 453 -32.93 -24.99 41.67
CA LEU A 453 -33.75 -25.93 40.89
C LEU A 453 -32.93 -27.03 40.20
N THR A 454 -31.68 -26.73 39.87
CA THR A 454 -30.72 -27.63 39.19
C THR A 454 -29.40 -27.64 39.95
N GLU A 455 -28.55 -28.64 39.71
CA GLU A 455 -27.21 -28.72 40.30
C GLU A 455 -26.37 -27.48 39.97
N GLN A 456 -26.46 -26.98 38.73
CA GLN A 456 -25.70 -25.81 38.29
C GLN A 456 -26.35 -24.46 38.66
N GLY A 457 -27.66 -24.41 38.92
CA GLY A 457 -28.40 -23.15 39.04
C GLY A 457 -28.57 -22.44 37.70
N ALA A 458 -28.86 -21.14 37.75
CA ALA A 458 -29.13 -20.31 36.56
C ALA A 458 -27.85 -19.76 35.89
N ILE A 459 -26.66 -20.12 36.37
CA ILE A 459 -25.39 -19.64 35.78
C ILE A 459 -25.14 -20.15 34.34
N ILE A 460 -25.82 -21.24 33.97
CA ILE A 460 -25.84 -21.81 32.62
C ILE A 460 -27.01 -21.29 31.77
N ASP A 461 -27.75 -20.30 32.27
CA ASP A 461 -28.74 -19.58 31.47
C ASP A 461 -28.10 -18.35 30.82
N ALA A 462 -28.72 -17.85 29.76
CA ALA A 462 -28.27 -16.63 29.10
C ALA A 462 -28.25 -15.45 30.09
N LEU A 463 -27.31 -14.52 29.89
CA LEU A 463 -27.18 -13.31 30.71
C LEU A 463 -28.53 -12.61 30.88
N SER A 464 -29.01 -12.51 32.13
CA SER A 464 -30.24 -11.77 32.42
C SER A 464 -29.91 -10.28 32.51
N ALA A 465 -30.45 -9.47 31.61
CA ALA A 465 -30.41 -8.01 31.67
C ALA A 465 -31.78 -7.48 32.13
N THR A 466 -31.83 -6.88 33.33
CA THR A 466 -33.08 -6.35 33.91
C THR A 466 -33.30 -4.86 33.61
N GLY A 467 -32.41 -4.20 32.87
CA GLY A 467 -32.51 -2.77 32.55
C GLY A 467 -31.69 -2.37 31.33
N THR A 468 -31.64 -1.07 31.05
CA THR A 468 -31.07 -0.50 29.81
C THR A 468 -29.69 0.13 30.01
N THR A 469 -29.08 -0.05 31.18
CA THR A 469 -27.74 0.47 31.50
C THR A 469 -26.70 -0.66 31.58
N PRO A 470 -25.40 -0.37 31.34
CA PRO A 470 -24.33 -1.38 31.34
C PRO A 470 -24.26 -2.30 32.57
N ASP A 471 -24.56 -1.79 33.77
CA ASP A 471 -24.49 -2.50 35.06
C ASP A 471 -25.59 -3.56 35.27
N THR A 472 -26.56 -3.64 34.36
CA THR A 472 -27.76 -4.46 34.55
C THR A 472 -27.61 -5.91 34.08
N ALA A 473 -26.53 -6.25 33.36
CA ALA A 473 -26.22 -7.61 32.95
C ALA A 473 -25.67 -8.42 34.14
N LYS A 474 -26.43 -9.40 34.60
CA LYS A 474 -26.06 -10.26 35.73
C LYS A 474 -25.91 -11.72 35.30
N LEU A 475 -24.89 -12.38 35.86
CA LEU A 475 -24.79 -13.84 35.83
C LEU A 475 -25.90 -14.44 36.69
N GLY A 476 -26.47 -15.57 36.28
CA GLY A 476 -27.42 -16.31 37.10
C GLY A 476 -26.76 -16.87 38.37
N ASP A 477 -27.60 -17.09 39.40
CA ASP A 477 -27.16 -17.61 40.68
C ASP A 477 -26.71 -19.08 40.58
N THR A 478 -25.67 -19.45 41.35
CA THR A 478 -25.15 -20.81 41.46
C THR A 478 -24.57 -21.06 42.85
N GLN A 479 -24.19 -22.32 43.11
CA GLN A 479 -23.57 -22.75 44.36
C GLN A 479 -22.15 -22.19 44.49
N VAL A 480 -21.75 -21.86 45.72
CA VAL A 480 -20.40 -21.34 46.02
C VAL A 480 -19.31 -22.33 45.57
N ILE A 481 -19.55 -23.64 45.70
CA ILE A 481 -18.58 -24.67 45.28
C ILE A 481 -18.36 -24.64 43.76
N LEU A 482 -19.41 -24.42 42.96
CA LEU A 482 -19.31 -24.33 41.50
C LEU A 482 -18.59 -23.05 41.07
N MET A 483 -18.84 -21.91 41.71
CA MET A 483 -18.08 -20.69 41.44
C MET A 483 -16.58 -20.88 41.66
N LEU A 484 -16.21 -21.55 42.76
CA LEU A 484 -14.82 -21.89 43.05
C LEU A 484 -14.26 -22.82 41.96
N LEU A 485 -14.98 -23.88 41.59
CA LEU A 485 -14.55 -24.83 40.56
C LEU A 485 -14.35 -24.15 39.20
N TYR A 486 -15.28 -23.32 38.73
CA TYR A 486 -15.12 -22.59 37.47
C TYR A 486 -13.92 -21.62 37.50
N THR A 487 -13.63 -21.00 38.66
CA THR A 487 -12.44 -20.15 38.82
C THR A 487 -11.15 -20.97 38.67
N TRP A 488 -11.07 -22.14 39.30
CA TRP A 488 -9.93 -23.05 39.13
C TRP A 488 -9.84 -23.64 37.72
N ALA A 489 -10.98 -23.96 37.11
CA ALA A 489 -11.04 -24.49 35.75
C ALA A 489 -10.48 -23.48 34.74
N LYS A 490 -10.84 -22.19 34.87
CA LYS A 490 -10.24 -21.11 34.08
C LYS A 490 -8.72 -21.08 34.22
N PHE A 491 -8.21 -21.14 35.45
CA PHE A 491 -6.76 -21.16 35.71
C PHE A 491 -6.07 -22.38 35.09
N PHE A 492 -6.66 -23.58 35.20
CA PHE A 492 -6.10 -24.79 34.59
C PHE A 492 -6.12 -24.77 33.06
N ASP A 493 -7.17 -24.19 32.45
CA ASP A 493 -7.23 -23.99 31.01
C ASP A 493 -6.09 -23.07 30.54
N GLU A 494 -5.88 -21.93 31.21
CA GLU A 494 -4.77 -21.02 30.92
C GLU A 494 -3.40 -21.69 31.09
N MET A 495 -3.20 -22.44 32.17
CA MET A 495 -1.96 -23.21 32.37
C MET A 495 -1.72 -24.21 31.24
N LYS A 496 -2.77 -24.93 30.81
CA LYS A 496 -2.65 -25.91 29.73
C LYS A 496 -2.29 -25.24 28.41
N LEU A 497 -2.88 -24.09 28.10
CA LEU A 497 -2.53 -23.30 26.92
C LEU A 497 -1.06 -22.89 26.90
N TYR A 498 -0.53 -22.42 28.04
CA TYR A 498 0.90 -22.12 28.13
C TYR A 498 1.76 -23.35 27.89
N ILE A 499 1.41 -24.51 28.47
CA ILE A 499 2.16 -25.77 28.28
C ILE A 499 2.14 -26.21 26.81
N GLN A 500 1.00 -26.10 26.12
CA GLN A 500 0.91 -26.42 24.69
C GLN A 500 1.80 -25.49 23.86
N ALA A 501 1.74 -24.18 24.12
CA ALA A 501 2.57 -23.21 23.41
C ALA A 501 4.09 -23.42 23.61
N PHE A 502 4.52 -24.03 24.72
CA PHE A 502 5.92 -24.45 24.89
C PHE A 502 6.33 -25.55 23.90
N GLY A 503 5.40 -26.41 23.49
CA GLY A 503 5.61 -27.42 22.44
C GLY A 503 5.82 -26.80 21.06
N ASP A 504 5.18 -25.66 20.80
CA ASP A 504 5.15 -25.00 19.49
C ASP A 504 6.31 -24.00 19.29
N LEU A 505 7.19 -23.82 20.28
CA LEU A 505 8.32 -22.87 20.22
C LEU A 505 9.31 -23.14 19.08
N GLN A 506 9.31 -24.32 18.47
CA GLN A 506 10.16 -24.66 17.33
C GLN A 506 9.42 -24.62 15.99
N GLN A 507 8.09 -24.48 16.01
CA GLN A 507 7.27 -24.47 14.81
C GLN A 507 7.04 -23.04 14.34
N ILE A 508 7.38 -22.78 13.09
CA ILE A 508 7.07 -21.54 12.39
C ILE A 508 6.41 -21.92 11.08
N ASP A 509 5.28 -21.28 10.81
CA ASP A 509 4.64 -21.30 9.50
C ASP A 509 4.23 -19.88 9.09
N TYR A 510 3.80 -19.73 7.85
CA TYR A 510 3.10 -18.53 7.36
C TYR A 510 1.72 -18.38 7.98
N ASP A 511 1.09 -19.49 8.39
CA ASP A 511 -0.17 -19.48 9.10
C ASP A 511 0.00 -18.95 10.52
N SER A 512 -0.97 -18.17 10.97
CA SER A 512 -0.92 -17.49 12.26
C SER A 512 -1.27 -18.41 13.43
N THR A 513 -1.93 -19.54 13.20
CA THR A 513 -2.43 -20.45 14.25
C THR A 513 -1.43 -21.56 14.57
N ASP A 514 -1.34 -21.93 15.85
CA ASP A 514 -0.49 -23.00 16.40
C ASP A 514 1.01 -22.86 16.06
N THR A 515 1.49 -21.62 15.94
CA THR A 515 2.91 -21.31 15.72
C THR A 515 3.52 -20.59 16.92
N ILE A 516 4.86 -20.48 16.93
CA ILE A 516 5.58 -19.75 17.97
C ILE A 516 4.94 -18.37 18.24
N PRO A 517 4.69 -17.99 19.50
CA PRO A 517 4.28 -16.63 19.86
C PRO A 517 5.28 -15.55 19.40
N ASP A 518 4.77 -14.39 18.99
CA ASP A 518 5.61 -13.26 18.52
C ASP A 518 6.68 -12.82 19.53
N ALA A 519 6.40 -12.96 20.82
CA ALA A 519 7.34 -12.65 21.89
C ALA A 519 8.63 -13.50 21.85
N PHE A 520 8.59 -14.70 21.29
CA PHE A 520 9.72 -15.63 21.28
C PHE A 520 10.50 -15.65 19.95
N LEU A 521 10.17 -14.80 18.97
CA LEU A 521 10.87 -14.76 17.68
C LEU A 521 12.37 -14.46 17.84
N GLU A 522 12.74 -13.53 18.73
CA GLU A 522 14.16 -13.25 19.04
C GLU A 522 14.85 -14.43 19.70
N PHE A 523 14.16 -15.15 20.58
CA PHE A 523 14.69 -16.34 21.25
C PHE A 523 15.00 -17.45 20.22
N LEU A 524 14.06 -17.70 19.31
CA LEU A 524 14.24 -18.68 18.24
C LEU A 524 15.37 -18.29 17.27
N ALA A 525 15.46 -17.00 16.92
CA ALA A 525 16.57 -16.50 16.12
C ALA A 525 17.94 -16.77 16.79
N GLN A 526 18.04 -16.49 18.09
CA GLN A 526 19.25 -16.74 18.88
C GLN A 526 19.59 -18.23 18.94
N GLN A 527 18.58 -19.11 19.05
CA GLN A 527 18.78 -20.57 18.97
C GLN A 527 19.39 -20.99 17.62
N HIS A 528 19.01 -20.33 16.53
CA HIS A 528 19.61 -20.52 15.20
C HIS A 528 20.95 -19.76 15.00
N GLY A 529 21.44 -19.05 16.01
CA GLY A 529 22.69 -18.29 15.95
C GLY A 529 22.62 -17.00 15.11
N VAL A 530 21.42 -16.45 14.97
CA VAL A 530 21.11 -15.26 14.17
C VAL A 530 20.55 -14.17 15.08
N THR A 531 21.00 -12.92 14.92
CA THR A 531 20.39 -11.80 15.62
C THR A 531 19.49 -11.02 14.68
N LEU A 532 18.20 -10.89 15.01
CA LEU A 532 17.25 -10.15 14.17
C LEU A 532 17.55 -8.64 14.20
N PRO A 533 17.45 -7.96 13.06
CA PRO A 533 17.61 -6.51 13.00
C PRO A 533 16.38 -5.80 13.56
N GLN A 534 16.59 -4.62 14.14
CA GLN A 534 15.50 -3.70 14.46
C GLN A 534 15.16 -2.89 13.21
N MET A 535 13.89 -2.90 12.80
CA MET A 535 13.48 -2.38 11.49
C MET A 535 13.04 -0.90 11.53
N PHE A 536 12.70 -0.39 12.72
CA PHE A 536 12.03 0.91 12.89
C PHE A 536 12.67 1.77 14.00
N THR A 537 13.99 1.96 13.97
CA THR A 537 14.73 2.69 15.03
C THR A 537 14.47 4.22 15.05
N GLY A 538 13.65 4.75 14.14
CA GLY A 538 13.31 6.17 14.04
C GLY A 538 11.81 6.50 14.14
N SER A 539 10.95 5.49 14.36
CA SER A 539 9.51 5.70 14.51
C SER A 539 9.16 6.21 15.90
N SER A 540 8.15 7.06 16.01
CA SER A 540 7.58 7.41 17.31
C SER A 540 6.88 6.20 17.95
N ILE A 541 6.66 6.23 19.26
CA ILE A 541 5.90 5.17 19.96
C ILE A 541 4.46 5.08 19.44
N THR A 542 3.86 6.23 19.09
CA THR A 542 2.51 6.28 18.51
C THR A 542 2.46 5.62 17.13
N GLN A 543 3.49 5.76 16.31
CA GLN A 543 3.63 5.02 15.05
C GLN A 543 3.90 3.52 15.31
N PHE A 544 4.79 3.22 16.25
CA PHE A 544 5.28 1.86 16.47
C PHE A 544 4.23 0.93 17.07
N ILE A 545 3.48 1.42 18.06
CA ILE A 545 2.49 0.63 18.83
C ILE A 545 1.07 0.96 18.39
N ASN A 546 0.74 2.26 18.33
CA ASN A 546 -0.63 2.69 18.07
C ASN A 546 -0.96 2.79 16.57
N ALA A 547 -0.03 2.50 15.66
CA ALA A 547 -0.27 2.61 14.21
C ALA A 547 -0.75 4.00 13.75
N GLU A 548 -0.38 5.05 14.49
CA GLU A 548 -0.78 6.42 14.21
C GLU A 548 0.28 7.15 13.40
N ASN A 549 -0.13 7.91 12.38
CA ASN A 549 0.71 8.81 11.59
C ASN A 549 1.91 8.12 10.93
N ILE A 550 1.72 6.90 10.42
CA ILE A 550 2.76 6.20 9.64
C ILE A 550 2.97 6.91 8.29
N ASP A 551 1.91 7.49 7.74
CA ASP A 551 1.95 8.22 6.46
C ASP A 551 2.28 9.70 6.68
N ASN A 552 2.52 10.41 5.57
CA ASN A 552 2.78 11.85 5.58
C ASN A 552 1.56 12.72 5.95
N GLN A 553 0.44 12.09 6.27
CA GLN A 553 -0.80 12.72 6.72
C GLN A 553 -1.15 12.16 8.10
N ILE A 554 -1.88 12.93 8.89
CA ILE A 554 -2.42 12.38 10.13
C ILE A 554 -3.35 11.22 9.72
N SER A 555 -3.10 10.01 10.23
CA SER A 555 -3.86 8.81 9.85
C SER A 555 -3.77 7.77 10.95
N THR A 556 -4.78 6.89 11.01
CA THR A 556 -4.76 5.68 11.84
C THR A 556 -4.77 4.48 10.91
N ASN A 557 -3.72 3.66 10.98
CA ASN A 557 -3.62 2.44 10.20
C ASN A 557 -4.08 1.23 11.04
N ASN A 558 -4.52 0.17 10.35
CA ASN A 558 -4.98 -1.06 11.02
C ASN A 558 -3.83 -1.85 11.66
N TYR A 559 -2.62 -1.72 11.11
CA TYR A 559 -1.46 -2.48 11.56
C TYR A 559 -0.37 -1.55 12.10
N SER A 560 0.14 -1.89 13.29
CA SER A 560 1.27 -1.19 13.90
C SER A 560 2.60 -1.59 13.26
N LEU A 561 3.62 -0.74 13.37
CA LEU A 561 4.95 -1.10 12.87
C LEU A 561 5.53 -2.29 13.62
N GLN A 562 5.17 -2.49 14.89
CA GLN A 562 5.52 -3.68 15.65
C GLN A 562 4.95 -4.95 15.02
N TYR A 563 3.68 -4.95 14.61
CA TYR A 563 3.08 -6.07 13.91
C TYR A 563 3.81 -6.37 12.60
N ILE A 564 4.09 -5.34 11.79
CA ILE A 564 4.85 -5.48 10.53
C ILE A 564 6.24 -6.05 10.78
N GLN A 565 6.93 -5.59 11.84
CA GLN A 565 8.23 -6.11 12.24
C GLN A 565 8.18 -7.61 12.55
N ASN A 566 7.20 -8.05 13.34
CA ASN A 566 7.04 -9.47 13.70
C ASN A 566 6.77 -10.32 12.45
N GLN A 567 5.96 -9.84 11.51
CA GLN A 567 5.70 -10.53 10.25
C GLN A 567 6.96 -10.66 9.38
N ILE A 568 7.79 -9.61 9.30
CA ILE A 568 9.07 -9.67 8.59
C ILE A 568 10.01 -10.67 9.27
N TRP A 569 10.09 -10.64 10.60
CA TRP A 569 10.92 -11.58 11.36
C TRP A 569 10.49 -13.03 11.17
N ARG A 570 9.18 -13.32 11.15
CA ARG A 570 8.66 -14.65 10.80
C ARG A 570 9.13 -15.09 9.42
N ARG A 571 9.03 -14.23 8.40
CA ARG A 571 9.52 -14.52 7.04
C ARG A 571 11.02 -14.79 6.98
N ILE A 572 11.82 -14.05 7.73
CA ILE A 572 13.27 -14.27 7.85
C ILE A 572 13.54 -15.63 8.50
N LEU A 573 12.83 -15.97 9.58
CA LEU A 573 13.04 -17.22 10.30
C LEU A 573 12.56 -18.45 9.51
N LEU A 574 11.47 -18.35 8.76
CA LEU A 574 11.01 -19.40 7.84
C LEU A 574 12.08 -19.75 6.80
N ASN A 575 12.77 -18.73 6.26
CA ASN A 575 13.82 -18.91 5.27
C ASN A 575 15.22 -19.09 5.88
N VAL A 576 15.35 -19.11 7.22
CA VAL A 576 16.66 -19.12 7.89
C VAL A 576 17.45 -20.37 7.55
N GLN A 577 16.79 -21.51 7.38
CA GLN A 577 17.44 -22.76 7.02
C GLN A 577 18.15 -22.65 5.66
N ASP A 578 17.50 -22.05 4.67
CA ASP A 578 18.08 -21.87 3.34
C ASP A 578 19.22 -20.85 3.36
N VAL A 579 19.03 -19.74 4.09
CA VAL A 579 20.06 -18.73 4.31
C VAL A 579 21.30 -19.32 4.99
N LEU A 580 21.12 -20.19 5.98
CA LEU A 580 22.22 -20.86 6.68
C LEU A 580 22.91 -21.93 5.83
N LYS A 581 22.16 -22.73 5.05
CA LYS A 581 22.73 -23.73 4.13
C LYS A 581 23.55 -23.09 3.00
N SER A 582 23.11 -21.94 2.50
CA SER A 582 23.78 -21.19 1.43
C SER A 582 24.75 -20.14 1.95
N LYS A 583 25.01 -20.09 3.27
CA LYS A 583 25.81 -19.06 3.92
C LYS A 583 27.17 -18.88 3.25
N GLY A 584 27.53 -17.63 2.98
CA GLY A 584 28.77 -17.27 2.32
C GLY A 584 28.72 -17.22 0.80
N THR A 585 27.54 -17.43 0.22
CA THR A 585 27.28 -17.20 -1.22
C THR A 585 26.40 -15.95 -1.40
N VAL A 586 26.44 -15.35 -2.60
CA VAL A 586 25.51 -14.29 -3.00
C VAL A 586 24.05 -14.73 -2.84
N HIS A 587 23.76 -16.03 -3.01
CA HIS A 587 22.43 -16.59 -2.82
C HIS A 587 21.91 -16.35 -1.41
N SER A 588 22.72 -16.59 -0.36
CA SER A 588 22.27 -16.33 1.03
C SER A 588 21.90 -14.87 1.29
N VAL A 589 22.65 -13.92 0.73
CA VAL A 589 22.37 -12.48 0.83
C VAL A 589 21.08 -12.14 0.08
N LYS A 590 20.91 -12.66 -1.15
CA LYS A 590 19.70 -12.45 -1.95
C LYS A 590 18.46 -13.06 -1.29
N THR A 591 18.52 -14.29 -0.79
CA THR A 591 17.41 -14.97 -0.10
C THR A 591 17.01 -14.21 1.16
N PHE A 592 17.97 -13.69 1.91
CA PHE A 592 17.67 -12.84 3.07
C PHE A 592 16.96 -11.54 2.68
N ILE A 593 17.46 -10.79 1.70
CA ILE A 593 16.83 -9.55 1.22
C ILE A 593 15.41 -9.82 0.71
N ARG A 594 15.20 -10.96 0.01
CA ARG A 594 13.87 -11.43 -0.40
C ARG A 594 12.95 -11.74 0.77
N SER A 595 13.49 -12.29 1.87
CA SER A 595 12.72 -12.59 3.09
C SER A 595 12.22 -11.32 3.78
N VAL A 596 12.95 -10.21 3.65
CA VAL A 596 12.51 -8.88 4.09
C VAL A 596 11.39 -8.32 3.21
N GLY A 597 11.17 -8.90 2.02
CA GLY A 597 10.16 -8.46 1.06
C GLY A 597 10.70 -7.54 -0.03
N ILE A 598 12.02 -7.48 -0.21
CA ILE A 598 12.66 -6.65 -1.23
C ILE A 598 13.28 -7.55 -2.29
N GLU A 599 13.08 -7.26 -3.58
CA GLU A 599 13.78 -7.99 -4.64
C GLU A 599 15.20 -7.43 -4.80
N PRO A 600 16.25 -8.19 -4.44
CA PRO A 600 17.63 -7.72 -4.50
C PRO A 600 18.10 -7.49 -5.94
N ASP A 601 17.56 -8.24 -6.89
CA ASP A 601 17.96 -8.18 -8.30
C ASP A 601 17.41 -6.95 -9.03
N ASN A 602 16.59 -6.10 -8.43
CA ASN A 602 16.20 -4.82 -9.04
C ASN A 602 16.82 -3.63 -8.31
N ASN A 603 16.81 -3.68 -6.98
CA ASN A 603 17.14 -2.51 -6.17
C ASN A 603 18.62 -2.41 -5.79
N PHE A 604 19.36 -3.52 -5.77
CA PHE A 604 20.73 -3.54 -5.28
C PHE A 604 21.71 -4.14 -6.27
N ARG A 605 22.90 -3.57 -6.31
CA ARG A 605 24.04 -4.13 -7.02
C ARG A 605 24.94 -4.85 -6.04
N ILE A 606 24.88 -6.18 -6.03
CA ILE A 606 25.74 -7.02 -5.19
C ILE A 606 27.03 -7.30 -5.96
N ARG A 607 28.14 -6.66 -5.58
CA ARG A 607 29.42 -6.78 -6.28
C ARG A 607 30.40 -7.65 -5.51
N GLU A 608 30.87 -8.70 -6.18
CA GLU A 608 32.10 -9.40 -5.83
C GLU A 608 33.23 -8.87 -6.72
N PHE A 609 34.31 -8.38 -6.11
CA PHE A 609 35.44 -7.87 -6.88
C PHE A 609 36.27 -9.04 -7.41
N GLY A 610 36.70 -8.95 -8.66
CA GLY A 610 37.50 -9.98 -9.31
C GLY A 610 36.82 -10.50 -10.56
N GLY A 611 37.62 -10.98 -11.50
CA GLY A 611 37.12 -11.41 -12.79
C GLY A 611 38.22 -11.50 -13.85
N PRO A 612 37.86 -11.93 -15.07
CA PRO A 612 38.78 -11.88 -16.20
C PRO A 612 39.08 -10.41 -16.55
N THR A 613 40.33 -10.14 -16.94
CA THR A 613 40.80 -8.82 -17.38
C THR A 613 40.31 -8.45 -18.79
N MET A 614 39.87 -9.44 -19.57
CA MET A 614 39.30 -9.25 -20.91
C MET A 614 37.97 -10.02 -21.04
N ARG A 615 36.99 -9.38 -21.69
CA ARG A 615 35.67 -9.93 -21.98
C ARG A 615 35.20 -9.46 -23.35
N THR A 616 34.45 -10.29 -24.06
CA THR A 616 33.77 -9.87 -25.30
C THR A 616 32.43 -9.25 -24.96
N LEU A 617 32.13 -8.08 -25.54
CA LEU A 617 30.89 -7.32 -25.31
C LEU A 617 29.63 -8.12 -25.64
N THR A 618 29.71 -9.02 -26.62
CA THR A 618 28.60 -9.90 -27.04
C THR A 618 28.19 -10.93 -25.98
N ASN A 619 29.12 -11.37 -25.14
CA ASN A 619 28.90 -12.46 -24.17
C ASN A 619 28.72 -11.96 -22.73
N THR A 620 28.85 -10.65 -22.48
CA THR A 620 28.64 -10.05 -21.16
C THR A 620 27.16 -9.76 -20.92
N ARG A 621 26.49 -10.69 -20.23
CA ARG A 621 25.08 -10.56 -19.83
C ARG A 621 24.89 -10.73 -18.34
N GLU A 622 23.84 -10.09 -17.83
CA GLU A 622 23.36 -10.26 -16.46
C GLU A 622 21.99 -10.94 -16.48
N THR A 623 21.85 -12.02 -15.72
CA THR A 623 20.56 -12.70 -15.51
C THR A 623 19.79 -12.05 -14.36
N ARG A 624 18.51 -11.77 -14.57
CA ARG A 624 17.63 -11.14 -13.58
C ARG A 624 16.29 -11.88 -13.50
N SER A 625 15.57 -11.60 -12.41
CA SER A 625 14.22 -12.13 -12.18
C SER A 625 13.36 -10.99 -11.67
N GLU A 626 12.16 -10.87 -12.22
CA GLU A 626 11.21 -9.83 -11.86
C GLU A 626 9.78 -10.36 -11.91
N VAL A 627 8.87 -9.70 -11.20
CA VAL A 627 7.43 -9.94 -11.32
C VAL A 627 6.87 -8.91 -12.30
N SER A 628 6.32 -9.38 -13.42
CA SER A 628 5.59 -8.58 -14.41
C SER A 628 4.26 -9.29 -14.73
N SER A 629 3.27 -8.61 -15.26
CA SER A 629 1.95 -9.20 -15.44
C SER A 629 1.68 -9.75 -16.85
N LEU A 630 0.61 -10.52 -16.97
CA LEU A 630 -0.06 -10.89 -18.21
C LEU A 630 -1.57 -10.75 -18.04
N LEU A 631 -2.30 -10.51 -19.13
CA LEU A 631 -3.77 -10.48 -19.12
C LEU A 631 -4.30 -11.90 -19.18
N GLU A 632 -5.27 -12.20 -18.32
CA GLU A 632 -6.00 -13.46 -18.34
C GLU A 632 -7.23 -13.35 -19.25
N PHE A 633 -7.27 -14.17 -20.30
CA PHE A 633 -8.40 -14.30 -21.19
C PHE A 633 -9.13 -15.61 -20.89
N SER A 634 -10.37 -15.50 -20.41
CA SER A 634 -11.27 -16.62 -20.18
C SER A 634 -12.65 -16.32 -20.77
N GLY A 635 -13.30 -17.31 -21.38
CA GLY A 635 -14.65 -17.16 -21.94
C GLY A 635 -14.70 -16.16 -23.10
N SER A 636 -15.53 -15.13 -22.98
CA SER A 636 -15.74 -14.08 -23.99
C SER A 636 -14.83 -12.86 -23.85
N ALA A 637 -13.73 -12.97 -23.11
CA ALA A 637 -12.77 -11.89 -22.93
C ALA A 637 -12.17 -11.44 -24.27
N TYR A 638 -12.11 -10.14 -24.51
CA TYR A 638 -11.67 -9.54 -25.77
C TYR A 638 -10.92 -8.23 -25.52
N ALA A 639 -9.80 -8.02 -26.22
CA ALA A 639 -9.06 -6.76 -26.18
C ALA A 639 -8.64 -6.33 -27.58
N ARG A 640 -8.71 -5.03 -27.86
CA ARG A 640 -8.32 -4.45 -29.15
C ARG A 640 -7.49 -3.19 -29.00
N SER A 641 -6.63 -2.95 -29.98
CA SER A 641 -5.89 -1.69 -30.12
C SER A 641 -6.75 -0.58 -30.74
N GLY A 642 -6.24 0.66 -30.61
CA GLY A 642 -6.56 1.73 -31.55
C GLY A 642 -6.17 1.37 -33.00
N TYR A 643 -6.62 2.16 -33.96
CA TYR A 643 -6.25 1.94 -35.36
C TYR A 643 -4.75 2.20 -35.56
N LEU A 644 -4.07 1.29 -36.26
CA LEU A 644 -2.66 1.36 -36.65
C LEU A 644 -2.45 2.38 -37.79
N SER A 645 -3.00 3.58 -37.60
CA SER A 645 -2.74 4.74 -38.43
C SER A 645 -2.70 5.99 -37.58
N GLY A 646 -1.87 6.94 -37.99
CA GLY A 646 -1.77 8.26 -37.39
C GLY A 646 -1.53 9.30 -38.48
N SER A 647 -1.26 10.53 -38.07
CA SER A 647 -0.81 11.57 -38.99
C SER A 647 0.72 11.63 -38.98
N ARG A 648 1.32 11.58 -40.16
CA ARG A 648 2.78 11.67 -40.32
C ARG A 648 3.26 13.10 -40.11
N THR A 649 4.34 13.31 -39.36
CA THR A 649 4.96 14.64 -39.25
C THR A 649 5.84 14.94 -40.46
N ASP A 650 5.98 16.21 -40.82
CA ASP A 650 6.85 16.67 -41.92
C ASP A 650 8.33 16.35 -41.69
N THR A 651 8.72 16.25 -40.43
CA THR A 651 10.05 15.81 -39.99
C THR A 651 10.31 14.35 -40.32
N GLU A 652 9.30 13.47 -40.23
CA GLU A 652 9.43 12.01 -40.37
C GLU A 652 9.79 11.60 -41.80
N THR A 653 11.08 11.50 -42.08
CA THR A 653 11.63 11.13 -43.39
C THR A 653 11.92 9.62 -43.49
N GLY A 654 11.88 9.08 -44.71
CA GLY A 654 12.09 7.65 -44.97
C GLY A 654 10.87 6.95 -45.54
N TYR A 655 10.94 5.62 -45.59
CA TYR A 655 9.96 4.79 -46.28
C TYR A 655 8.74 4.42 -45.41
N PRO A 656 7.53 4.36 -45.98
CA PRO A 656 7.22 4.58 -47.40
C PRO A 656 7.37 6.05 -47.80
N ALA A 657 7.78 6.32 -49.05
CA ALA A 657 8.06 7.68 -49.49
C ALA A 657 6.80 8.56 -49.39
N VAL A 658 6.95 9.77 -48.86
CA VAL A 658 5.87 10.76 -48.85
C VAL A 658 5.54 11.13 -50.31
N PRO A 659 4.28 11.02 -50.75
CA PRO A 659 3.89 11.42 -52.10
C PRO A 659 4.25 12.89 -52.36
N PRO A 660 4.89 13.22 -53.50
CA PRO A 660 5.17 14.60 -53.89
C PRO A 660 3.88 15.43 -53.90
N GLY A 661 3.88 16.59 -53.22
CA GLY A 661 2.70 17.46 -53.08
C GLY A 661 1.86 17.22 -51.83
N THR A 662 2.26 16.33 -50.91
CA THR A 662 1.64 16.21 -49.58
C THR A 662 1.71 17.55 -48.85
N THR A 663 0.56 18.07 -48.42
CA THR A 663 0.47 19.34 -47.70
C THR A 663 0.54 19.08 -46.19
N TYR A 664 1.23 19.95 -45.45
CA TYR A 664 1.33 19.87 -44.00
C TYR A 664 0.63 21.08 -43.36
N SER A 665 -0.14 20.84 -42.31
CA SER A 665 -0.75 21.89 -41.48
C SER A 665 -0.21 21.73 -40.07
N GLY A 666 0.47 22.76 -39.55
CA GLY A 666 1.15 22.68 -38.25
C GLY A 666 2.22 21.59 -38.16
N GLY A 667 2.90 21.27 -39.27
CA GLY A 667 3.92 20.21 -39.33
C GLY A 667 3.35 18.79 -39.46
N VAL A 668 2.04 18.63 -39.63
CA VAL A 668 1.36 17.32 -39.71
C VAL A 668 0.70 17.14 -41.08
N ALA A 669 0.86 15.97 -41.69
CA ALA A 669 0.35 15.68 -43.03
C ALA A 669 -1.19 15.77 -43.06
N THR A 670 -1.75 16.49 -44.04
CA THR A 670 -3.21 16.57 -44.24
C THR A 670 -3.78 15.35 -44.97
N ASN A 671 -2.92 14.58 -45.65
CA ASN A 671 -3.29 13.32 -46.30
C ASN A 671 -3.13 12.15 -45.32
N GLY A 672 -4.26 11.61 -44.85
CA GLY A 672 -4.29 10.52 -43.86
C GLY A 672 -3.77 9.16 -44.36
N SER A 673 -3.55 8.97 -45.66
CA SER A 673 -2.99 7.74 -46.23
C SER A 673 -1.49 7.60 -45.98
N VAL A 674 -0.78 8.70 -45.74
CA VAL A 674 0.70 8.71 -45.59
C VAL A 674 1.14 8.29 -44.18
N GLY A 675 0.21 8.19 -43.23
CA GLY A 675 0.48 7.79 -41.84
C GLY A 675 -0.09 6.42 -41.44
N LEU A 676 -0.30 5.52 -42.39
CA LEU A 676 -0.69 4.13 -42.09
C LEU A 676 0.53 3.33 -41.62
N PHE A 677 0.56 2.81 -40.40
CA PHE A 677 1.76 2.14 -39.86
C PHE A 677 2.06 0.78 -40.49
N THR A 678 1.11 0.17 -41.18
CA THR A 678 1.29 -1.07 -41.95
C THR A 678 1.79 -0.86 -43.38
N SER A 679 1.95 0.40 -43.82
CA SER A 679 2.26 0.71 -45.22
C SER A 679 3.70 0.39 -45.62
N GLY A 680 4.62 0.53 -44.66
CA GLY A 680 6.00 0.02 -44.75
C GLY A 680 6.10 -1.46 -44.34
N SER A 681 7.32 -1.89 -44.04
CA SER A 681 7.55 -3.15 -43.32
C SER A 681 6.98 -3.03 -41.89
N TRP A 682 6.49 -4.11 -41.30
CA TRP A 682 5.94 -4.07 -39.95
C TRP A 682 6.07 -5.41 -39.23
N THR A 683 6.08 -5.34 -37.90
CA THR A 683 6.20 -6.51 -37.02
C THR A 683 5.27 -6.37 -35.81
N PHE A 684 4.56 -7.45 -35.49
CA PHE A 684 3.85 -7.60 -34.23
C PHE A 684 4.61 -8.58 -33.31
N GLU A 685 4.63 -8.30 -32.02
CA GLU A 685 5.23 -9.16 -31.00
C GLU A 685 4.29 -9.29 -29.80
N GLY A 686 4.28 -10.47 -29.16
CA GLY A 686 3.52 -10.71 -27.95
C GLY A 686 4.00 -11.93 -27.18
N ILE A 687 3.74 -11.94 -25.88
CA ILE A 687 4.06 -13.05 -24.97
C ILE A 687 2.79 -13.82 -24.67
N TYR A 688 2.84 -15.14 -24.80
CA TYR A 688 1.70 -16.05 -24.61
C TYR A 688 2.04 -17.16 -23.62
N ARG A 689 1.11 -17.48 -22.72
CA ARG A 689 1.25 -18.60 -21.78
C ARG A 689 -0.08 -19.33 -21.63
N PHE A 690 -0.05 -20.64 -21.80
CA PHE A 690 -1.21 -21.50 -21.63
C PHE A 690 -1.14 -22.29 -20.32
N PRO A 691 -2.25 -22.51 -19.60
CA PRO A 691 -2.26 -23.34 -18.41
C PRO A 691 -1.98 -24.81 -18.76
N THR A 692 -1.30 -25.55 -17.86
CA THR A 692 -1.03 -26.99 -18.04
C THR A 692 -2.23 -27.87 -17.68
N THR A 693 -3.21 -27.34 -16.93
CA THR A 693 -4.29 -28.09 -16.27
C THR A 693 -5.71 -27.57 -16.58
N SER A 694 -5.90 -26.55 -17.42
CA SER A 694 -7.24 -26.15 -17.85
C SER A 694 -7.67 -26.91 -19.10
N SER A 695 -8.93 -27.36 -19.13
CA SER A 695 -9.56 -27.84 -20.35
C SER A 695 -9.74 -26.65 -21.29
N LEU A 696 -8.78 -26.43 -22.20
CA LEU A 696 -8.92 -25.45 -23.28
C LEU A 696 -10.31 -25.62 -23.90
N THR A 697 -11.08 -24.54 -23.95
CA THR A 697 -12.46 -24.58 -24.49
C THR A 697 -12.53 -25.10 -25.93
N THR A 698 -11.45 -24.91 -26.71
CA THR A 698 -11.31 -25.38 -28.09
C THR A 698 -9.91 -25.94 -28.35
N THR A 699 -9.80 -26.89 -29.29
CA THR A 699 -8.51 -27.45 -29.73
C THR A 699 -7.66 -26.47 -30.56
N THR A 700 -8.26 -25.36 -30.97
CA THR A 700 -7.66 -24.34 -31.83
C THR A 700 -7.84 -22.98 -31.15
N GLN A 701 -6.74 -22.25 -30.99
CA GLN A 701 -6.65 -20.99 -30.24
C GLN A 701 -6.14 -19.88 -31.18
N SER A 702 -6.76 -18.70 -31.18
CA SER A 702 -6.37 -17.52 -31.97
C SER A 702 -5.58 -16.55 -31.09
N LEU A 703 -4.28 -16.40 -31.34
CA LEU A 703 -3.35 -15.65 -30.50
C LEU A 703 -3.44 -14.13 -30.73
N ALA A 704 -3.52 -13.72 -32.00
CA ALA A 704 -3.69 -12.31 -32.40
C ALA A 704 -4.26 -12.25 -33.81
N ARG A 705 -5.07 -11.22 -34.06
CA ARG A 705 -5.68 -10.93 -35.35
C ARG A 705 -5.46 -9.48 -35.74
N LEU A 706 -5.33 -9.24 -37.04
CA LEU A 706 -5.38 -7.90 -37.62
C LEU A 706 -6.69 -7.74 -38.38
N HIS A 707 -7.50 -6.78 -37.96
CA HIS A 707 -8.77 -6.44 -38.58
C HIS A 707 -8.69 -5.09 -39.28
N SER A 708 -9.57 -4.84 -40.26
CA SER A 708 -9.66 -3.58 -40.99
C SER A 708 -11.11 -3.14 -41.20
N THR A 709 -11.32 -1.81 -41.29
CA THR A 709 -12.63 -1.19 -41.51
C THR A 709 -12.86 -0.97 -43.00
N GLY A 710 -14.12 -0.92 -43.43
CA GLY A 710 -14.46 -0.62 -44.82
C GLY A 710 -15.96 -0.52 -45.03
N SER A 711 -16.39 0.20 -46.07
CA SER A 711 -17.82 0.35 -46.41
C SER A 711 -18.50 -0.98 -46.77
N SER A 712 -17.73 -1.98 -47.21
CA SER A 712 -18.20 -3.34 -47.47
C SER A 712 -17.79 -4.35 -46.39
N ALA A 713 -17.20 -3.88 -45.29
CA ALA A 713 -16.77 -4.75 -44.21
C ALA A 713 -17.98 -5.29 -43.42
N PRO A 714 -17.94 -6.56 -42.97
CA PRO A 714 -18.91 -7.08 -42.01
C PRO A 714 -18.88 -6.29 -40.70
N THR A 715 -19.87 -6.52 -39.83
CA THR A 715 -19.99 -5.83 -38.52
C THR A 715 -18.70 -5.85 -37.69
N ASP A 716 -17.90 -6.92 -37.80
CA ASP A 716 -16.64 -7.12 -37.06
C ASP A 716 -15.37 -6.76 -37.86
N GLY A 717 -15.53 -6.20 -39.06
CA GLY A 717 -14.43 -5.84 -39.97
C GLY A 717 -13.97 -6.98 -40.90
N PHE A 718 -13.02 -6.66 -41.79
CA PHE A 718 -12.28 -7.66 -42.56
C PHE A 718 -11.10 -8.19 -41.76
N VAL A 719 -10.87 -9.50 -41.77
CA VAL A 719 -9.71 -10.12 -41.11
C VAL A 719 -8.56 -10.17 -42.11
N PHE A 720 -7.49 -9.40 -41.88
CA PHE A 720 -6.31 -9.39 -42.74
C PHE A 720 -5.27 -10.45 -42.36
N ALA A 721 -5.10 -10.68 -41.06
CA ALA A 721 -4.19 -11.71 -40.57
C ALA A 721 -4.77 -12.39 -39.32
N ASN A 722 -4.49 -13.67 -39.15
CA ASN A 722 -4.84 -14.43 -37.95
C ASN A 722 -3.72 -15.42 -37.61
N LEU A 723 -3.24 -15.35 -36.36
CA LEU A 723 -2.26 -16.28 -35.81
C LEU A 723 -2.97 -17.34 -34.99
N ILE A 724 -2.88 -18.59 -35.41
CA ILE A 724 -3.67 -19.69 -34.88
C ILE A 724 -2.74 -20.78 -34.35
N ALA A 725 -2.97 -21.25 -33.13
CA ALA A 725 -2.28 -22.38 -32.54
C ALA A 725 -3.24 -23.56 -32.34
N THR A 726 -2.79 -24.77 -32.67
CA THR A 726 -3.55 -26.00 -32.47
C THR A 726 -2.90 -26.84 -31.37
N THR A 727 -3.71 -27.55 -30.57
CA THR A 727 -3.21 -28.44 -29.51
C THR A 727 -2.30 -29.56 -30.02
N GLY A 728 -2.35 -29.88 -31.32
CA GLY A 728 -1.40 -30.76 -32.00
C GLY A 728 0.02 -30.19 -32.12
N GLY A 729 0.27 -28.99 -31.59
CA GLY A 729 1.58 -28.34 -31.63
C GLY A 729 1.90 -27.77 -33.00
N VAL A 730 0.93 -27.19 -33.70
CA VAL A 730 1.16 -26.45 -34.96
C VAL A 730 0.66 -25.03 -34.77
N ILE A 731 1.53 -24.07 -35.08
CA ILE A 731 1.21 -22.64 -35.12
C ILE A 731 1.18 -22.23 -36.59
N THR A 732 0.06 -21.65 -36.99
CA THR A 732 -0.23 -21.21 -38.35
C THR A 732 -0.45 -19.71 -38.36
N PHE A 733 0.36 -18.98 -39.11
CA PHE A 733 0.11 -17.60 -39.46
C PHE A 733 -0.57 -17.54 -40.83
N ALA A 734 -1.85 -17.19 -40.84
CA ALA A 734 -2.63 -16.98 -42.06
C ALA A 734 -2.72 -15.47 -42.33
N VAL A 735 -2.46 -15.06 -43.57
CA VAL A 735 -2.52 -13.66 -44.00
C VAL A 735 -3.11 -13.55 -45.40
N THR A 736 -3.81 -12.45 -45.68
CA THR A 736 -4.34 -12.14 -47.02
C THR A 736 -3.55 -10.98 -47.64
N PRO A 737 -2.62 -11.26 -48.57
CA PRO A 737 -1.83 -10.21 -49.23
C PRO A 737 -2.62 -9.47 -50.31
N SER A 738 -3.68 -10.08 -50.85
CA SER A 738 -4.61 -9.45 -51.80
C SER A 738 -6.04 -9.98 -51.58
N PRO A 739 -7.09 -9.30 -52.08
CA PRO A 739 -8.49 -9.69 -51.86
C PRO A 739 -8.85 -11.13 -52.26
N SER A 740 -8.09 -11.71 -53.20
CA SER A 740 -8.34 -13.02 -53.79
C SER A 740 -7.33 -14.09 -53.38
N SER A 741 -6.32 -13.76 -52.56
CA SER A 741 -5.26 -14.69 -52.17
C SER A 741 -5.07 -14.77 -50.66
N SER A 742 -4.60 -15.93 -50.20
CA SER A 742 -4.20 -16.19 -48.81
C SER A 742 -2.84 -16.88 -48.80
N LEU A 743 -1.99 -16.51 -47.86
CA LEU A 743 -0.72 -17.16 -47.56
C LEU A 743 -0.80 -17.80 -46.18
N GLU A 744 -0.29 -19.03 -46.07
CA GLU A 744 -0.22 -19.77 -44.81
C GLU A 744 1.26 -20.11 -44.51
N LEU A 745 1.72 -19.71 -43.31
CA LEU A 745 3.02 -20.08 -42.77
C LEU A 745 2.82 -20.94 -41.53
N THR A 746 3.48 -22.10 -41.48
CA THR A 746 3.34 -23.04 -40.35
C THR A 746 4.67 -23.31 -39.67
N VAL A 747 4.62 -23.45 -38.35
CA VAL A 747 5.73 -23.87 -37.49
C VAL A 747 5.23 -24.98 -36.57
N SER A 748 5.94 -26.10 -36.53
CA SER A 748 5.66 -27.19 -35.59
C SER A 748 6.30 -26.89 -34.23
N GLY A 749 5.50 -26.83 -33.17
CA GLY A 749 5.91 -26.55 -31.80
C GLY A 749 4.76 -26.57 -30.79
N GLY A 750 4.88 -27.35 -29.72
CA GLY A 750 3.90 -27.36 -28.63
C GLY A 750 4.08 -26.16 -27.70
N ILE A 751 3.20 -25.15 -27.82
CA ILE A 751 3.17 -23.96 -26.92
C ILE A 751 2.32 -24.16 -25.67
N PHE A 752 1.63 -25.30 -25.57
CA PHE A 752 0.72 -25.65 -24.49
C PHE A 752 1.44 -26.38 -23.35
N ASP A 753 2.62 -25.88 -22.96
CA ASP A 753 3.52 -26.54 -22.02
C ASP A 753 3.62 -25.83 -20.64
N GLY A 754 2.79 -24.82 -20.40
CA GLY A 754 2.80 -24.04 -19.16
C GLY A 754 3.80 -22.89 -19.12
N ASN A 755 4.70 -22.78 -20.09
CA ASN A 755 5.77 -21.78 -20.10
C ASN A 755 5.37 -20.55 -20.94
N PRO A 756 5.99 -19.38 -20.71
CA PRO A 756 5.82 -18.22 -21.59
C PRO A 756 6.55 -18.42 -22.93
N TRP A 757 5.85 -18.14 -24.02
CA TRP A 757 6.34 -18.19 -25.39
C TRP A 757 6.33 -16.80 -26.01
N TYR A 758 7.44 -16.45 -26.64
CA TYR A 758 7.60 -15.21 -27.40
C TYR A 758 7.26 -15.46 -28.86
N ILE A 759 6.24 -14.77 -29.38
CA ILE A 759 5.76 -15.00 -30.74
C ILE A 759 5.75 -13.67 -31.49
N SER A 760 6.29 -13.70 -32.71
CA SER A 760 6.33 -12.54 -33.59
C SER A 760 5.97 -12.93 -35.02
N PHE A 761 5.23 -12.06 -35.70
CA PHE A 761 4.92 -12.20 -37.12
C PHE A 761 4.89 -10.83 -37.78
N GLY A 762 5.12 -10.79 -39.08
CA GLY A 762 5.24 -9.52 -39.78
C GLY A 762 5.38 -9.64 -41.28
N ARG A 763 5.58 -8.48 -41.89
CA ARG A 763 5.77 -8.27 -43.32
C ARG A 763 7.03 -7.44 -43.54
N GLN A 764 7.89 -7.93 -44.42
CA GLN A 764 9.00 -7.20 -44.98
C GLN A 764 8.72 -6.86 -46.44
N ARG A 765 8.82 -5.57 -46.77
CA ARG A 765 8.44 -5.03 -48.08
C ARG A 765 9.43 -5.47 -49.18
N ALA A 766 8.92 -5.61 -50.40
CA ALA A 766 9.67 -6.10 -51.56
C ALA A 766 10.93 -5.29 -51.90
N ASP A 767 10.87 -3.95 -51.86
CA ASP A 767 11.98 -3.06 -52.20
C ASP A 767 13.17 -3.15 -51.21
N GLU A 768 12.89 -3.37 -49.94
CA GLU A 768 13.89 -3.61 -48.89
C GLU A 768 14.66 -4.93 -49.12
N LEU A 769 13.99 -5.90 -49.75
CA LEU A 769 14.56 -7.20 -50.09
C LEU A 769 15.22 -7.24 -51.48
N SER A 770 15.31 -6.10 -52.17
CA SER A 770 15.71 -6.04 -53.59
C SER A 770 14.90 -6.99 -54.48
N SER A 771 13.63 -7.22 -54.13
CA SER A 771 12.67 -7.99 -54.92
C SER A 771 11.78 -7.04 -55.72
N ASP A 772 11.71 -7.22 -57.04
CA ASP A 772 10.94 -6.33 -57.91
C ASP A 772 9.41 -6.45 -57.72
N VAL A 773 8.93 -7.54 -57.07
CA VAL A 773 7.52 -7.94 -57.17
C VAL A 773 6.95 -8.52 -55.87
N SER A 774 7.72 -9.19 -55.00
CA SER A 774 7.17 -9.96 -53.86
C SER A 774 7.65 -9.46 -52.50
N SER A 775 6.71 -9.21 -51.58
CA SER A 775 6.99 -8.97 -50.16
C SER A 775 7.18 -10.31 -49.43
N SER A 776 7.97 -10.33 -48.35
CA SER A 776 8.17 -11.51 -47.52
C SER A 776 7.37 -11.43 -46.23
N TYR A 777 6.62 -12.48 -45.91
CA TYR A 777 5.96 -12.62 -44.62
C TYR A 777 6.73 -13.61 -43.77
N PHE A 778 6.78 -13.38 -42.45
CA PHE A 778 7.52 -14.24 -41.53
C PHE A 778 6.73 -14.55 -40.26
N LEU A 779 7.05 -15.70 -39.67
CA LEU A 779 6.56 -16.16 -38.37
C LEU A 779 7.76 -16.66 -37.55
N ARG A 780 7.87 -16.17 -36.32
CA ARG A 780 8.95 -16.49 -35.38
C ARG A 780 8.38 -16.85 -34.02
N VAL A 781 8.92 -17.91 -33.43
CA VAL A 781 8.46 -18.47 -32.15
C VAL A 781 9.68 -18.82 -31.33
N ALA A 782 9.78 -18.31 -30.11
CA ALA A 782 10.86 -18.61 -29.18
C ALA A 782 10.36 -18.93 -27.78
N LYS A 783 11.14 -19.75 -27.08
CA LYS A 783 11.06 -20.01 -25.66
C LYS A 783 12.42 -19.77 -25.04
N GLN A 784 12.43 -19.07 -23.92
CA GLN A 784 13.65 -18.77 -23.17
C GLN A 784 13.60 -19.33 -21.75
N SER A 785 14.77 -19.53 -21.15
CA SER A 785 14.94 -19.93 -19.76
C SER A 785 16.14 -19.18 -19.19
N PHE A 786 15.96 -18.43 -18.11
CA PHE A 786 17.00 -17.59 -17.49
C PHE A 786 17.73 -16.65 -18.47
N GLY A 787 17.06 -16.18 -19.52
CA GLY A 787 17.64 -15.30 -20.52
C GLY A 787 18.40 -16.00 -21.65
N ASP A 788 18.47 -17.34 -21.65
CA ASP A 788 18.97 -18.14 -22.77
C ASP A 788 17.82 -18.68 -23.61
N ILE A 789 17.94 -18.59 -24.93
CA ILE A 789 16.94 -19.11 -25.86
C ILE A 789 17.10 -20.63 -25.93
N VAL A 790 16.12 -21.36 -25.38
CA VAL A 790 16.10 -22.83 -25.36
C VAL A 790 15.59 -23.38 -26.69
N GLU A 791 14.58 -22.73 -27.26
CA GLU A 791 13.99 -23.12 -28.52
C GLU A 791 13.64 -21.87 -29.34
N ALA A 792 14.01 -21.87 -30.62
CA ALA A 792 13.62 -20.83 -31.58
C ALA A 792 13.32 -21.48 -32.92
N ARG A 793 12.21 -21.07 -33.54
CA ARG A 793 11.75 -21.53 -34.84
C ARG A 793 11.34 -20.34 -35.68
N VAL A 794 11.80 -20.30 -36.92
CA VAL A 794 11.57 -19.20 -37.86
C VAL A 794 11.15 -19.79 -39.19
N THR A 795 10.13 -19.21 -39.81
CA THR A 795 9.68 -19.52 -41.17
C THR A 795 9.36 -18.21 -41.90
N SER A 796 9.58 -18.18 -43.21
CA SER A 796 9.21 -17.05 -44.06
C SER A 796 8.84 -17.52 -45.46
N SER A 797 7.99 -16.75 -46.15
CA SER A 797 7.63 -17.00 -47.55
C SER A 797 7.41 -15.69 -48.28
N TYR A 798 7.86 -15.66 -49.54
CA TYR A 798 7.55 -14.57 -50.47
C TYR A 798 6.14 -14.72 -51.01
N CYS A 799 5.43 -13.61 -51.15
CA CYS A 799 4.14 -13.56 -51.81
C CYS A 799 4.00 -12.30 -52.66
N PHE A 800 3.36 -12.44 -53.82
CA PHE A 800 3.00 -11.31 -54.67
C PHE A 800 1.81 -10.55 -54.07
N GLU A 801 1.92 -9.22 -54.01
CA GLU A 801 0.89 -8.32 -53.49
C GLU A 801 0.26 -7.53 -54.63
N ASP A 802 -0.72 -8.10 -55.31
CA ASP A 802 -1.40 -7.43 -56.42
C ASP A 802 -2.13 -6.18 -55.92
N SER A 803 -1.79 -5.00 -56.47
CA SER A 803 -2.35 -3.67 -56.17
C SER A 803 -2.28 -3.14 -54.73
N ASN A 804 -1.77 -3.93 -53.76
CA ASN A 804 -1.52 -3.62 -52.34
C ASN A 804 -2.49 -2.60 -51.68
N ILE A 805 -3.79 -2.91 -51.74
CA ILE A 805 -4.87 -2.10 -51.17
C ILE A 805 -5.14 -2.38 -49.68
N PHE A 806 -4.66 -3.50 -49.15
CA PHE A 806 -4.89 -3.87 -47.73
C PHE A 806 -3.85 -3.27 -46.79
N TRP A 807 -2.57 -3.29 -47.16
CA TRP A 807 -1.48 -2.91 -46.24
C TRP A 807 -0.94 -1.50 -46.51
N SER A 808 -0.89 -1.06 -47.78
CA SER A 808 -0.19 0.17 -48.18
C SER A 808 -1.05 1.41 -48.34
N ASN A 809 -2.37 1.31 -48.56
CA ASN A 809 -3.22 2.47 -48.84
C ASN A 809 -4.48 2.47 -47.96
N LYS A 810 -4.90 3.67 -47.52
CA LYS A 810 -6.27 3.85 -47.01
C LYS A 810 -7.24 3.92 -48.19
N GLU A 811 -8.27 3.08 -48.16
CA GLU A 811 -9.23 2.92 -49.23
C GLU A 811 -10.62 2.66 -48.62
N ALA A 812 -11.67 3.27 -49.17
CA ALA A 812 -12.99 3.32 -48.54
C ALA A 812 -13.72 1.98 -48.48
N VAL A 813 -13.42 1.02 -49.36
CA VAL A 813 -14.07 -0.29 -49.44
C VAL A 813 -13.45 -1.28 -48.46
N TYR A 814 -12.11 -1.34 -48.37
CA TYR A 814 -11.40 -2.40 -47.63
C TYR A 814 -10.55 -1.95 -46.45
N ASN A 815 -10.10 -0.69 -46.41
CA ASN A 815 -9.25 -0.17 -45.33
C ASN A 815 -9.44 1.34 -45.10
N ALA A 816 -10.59 1.71 -44.52
CA ALA A 816 -10.98 3.12 -44.39
C ALA A 816 -10.21 3.85 -43.27
N SER A 817 -9.84 3.16 -42.19
CA SER A 817 -9.29 3.77 -40.96
C SER A 817 -7.91 3.24 -40.57
N GLY A 818 -7.37 2.24 -41.25
CA GLY A 818 -6.20 1.47 -40.82
C GLY A 818 -6.59 0.18 -40.10
N ALA A 819 -5.66 -0.79 -40.07
CA ALA A 819 -5.88 -2.04 -39.37
C ALA A 819 -5.83 -1.85 -37.84
N TRP A 820 -6.43 -2.75 -37.05
CA TRP A 820 -6.24 -2.80 -35.60
C TRP A 820 -5.93 -4.23 -35.15
N VAL A 821 -5.21 -4.36 -34.04
CA VAL A 821 -4.91 -5.65 -33.42
C VAL A 821 -6.05 -6.05 -32.49
N ALA A 822 -6.41 -7.33 -32.51
CA ALA A 822 -7.43 -7.92 -31.66
C ALA A 822 -6.94 -9.23 -31.06
N VAL A 823 -7.09 -9.40 -29.74
CA VAL A 823 -6.76 -10.61 -28.96
C VAL A 823 -7.98 -11.02 -28.13
N GLY A 824 -8.18 -12.32 -27.91
CA GLY A 824 -9.33 -12.82 -27.15
C GLY A 824 -10.45 -13.40 -28.03
N SER A 825 -11.54 -13.82 -27.42
CA SER A 825 -12.68 -14.46 -28.09
C SER A 825 -13.64 -13.40 -28.66
N GLN A 826 -14.02 -13.54 -29.94
CA GLN A 826 -15.05 -12.72 -30.57
C GLN A 826 -15.86 -13.51 -31.59
N SER A 827 -17.02 -13.01 -31.99
CA SER A 827 -17.70 -13.48 -33.21
C SER A 827 -17.03 -12.87 -34.44
N ILE A 828 -16.91 -13.65 -35.52
CA ILE A 828 -16.38 -13.18 -36.81
C ILE A 828 -17.41 -13.49 -37.89
N ALA A 829 -18.07 -12.45 -38.41
CA ALA A 829 -18.97 -12.59 -39.56
C ALA A 829 -18.22 -12.95 -40.86
N THR A 830 -18.88 -13.69 -41.74
CA THR A 830 -18.35 -14.02 -43.07
C THR A 830 -18.51 -12.82 -44.01
N GLY A 831 -17.41 -12.40 -44.64
CA GLY A 831 -17.35 -11.25 -45.54
C GLY A 831 -17.17 -11.61 -47.01
N GLY A 832 -17.04 -10.58 -47.86
CA GLY A 832 -16.72 -10.72 -49.29
C GLY A 832 -15.23 -10.73 -49.62
N ALA A 833 -14.36 -10.33 -48.69
CA ALA A 833 -12.91 -10.21 -48.84
C ALA A 833 -12.19 -10.51 -47.52
N GLY A 834 -10.86 -10.57 -47.52
CA GLY A 834 -10.04 -10.93 -46.35
C GLY A 834 -10.15 -12.41 -45.98
N LEU A 835 -9.47 -12.82 -44.90
CA LEU A 835 -9.47 -14.20 -44.41
C LEU A 835 -10.86 -14.68 -43.95
N ASN A 836 -11.76 -13.74 -43.62
CA ASN A 836 -13.15 -14.04 -43.33
C ASN A 836 -14.06 -14.14 -44.56
N SER A 837 -13.51 -14.14 -45.77
CA SER A 837 -14.25 -14.44 -47.00
C SER A 837 -14.80 -15.87 -46.99
N GLY A 838 -16.00 -16.06 -47.54
CA GLY A 838 -16.61 -17.38 -47.75
C GLY A 838 -15.80 -18.28 -48.69
N SER A 839 -14.88 -17.71 -49.48
CA SER A 839 -13.99 -18.44 -50.39
C SER A 839 -12.84 -19.16 -49.68
N PHE A 840 -12.55 -18.82 -48.41
CA PHE A 840 -11.45 -19.40 -47.65
C PHE A 840 -11.93 -20.33 -46.52
N SER A 841 -11.02 -21.19 -46.04
CA SER A 841 -11.27 -22.16 -44.97
C SER A 841 -11.84 -21.49 -43.70
N SER A 842 -12.79 -22.17 -43.04
CA SER A 842 -13.30 -21.74 -41.74
C SER A 842 -12.22 -21.71 -40.65
N PHE A 843 -11.12 -22.44 -40.85
CA PHE A 843 -9.96 -22.43 -39.96
C PHE A 843 -9.43 -21.01 -39.72
N TYR A 844 -9.35 -20.17 -40.77
CA TYR A 844 -8.86 -18.79 -40.65
C TYR A 844 -9.79 -17.85 -39.87
N ARG A 845 -11.06 -18.25 -39.67
CA ARG A 845 -12.05 -17.52 -38.88
C ARG A 845 -12.10 -17.97 -37.42
N THR A 846 -11.16 -18.79 -36.97
CA THR A 846 -11.06 -19.17 -35.56
C THR A 846 -10.76 -17.95 -34.71
N SER A 847 -11.52 -17.78 -33.63
CA SER A 847 -11.41 -16.62 -32.76
C SER A 847 -11.26 -16.95 -31.27
N ALA A 848 -11.51 -18.20 -30.86
CA ALA A 848 -11.42 -18.60 -29.46
C ALA A 848 -9.98 -18.40 -28.92
N PHE A 849 -9.86 -17.82 -27.74
CA PHE A 849 -8.59 -17.69 -27.02
C PHE A 849 -8.81 -17.91 -25.51
N ASP A 850 -8.11 -18.88 -24.96
CA ASP A 850 -8.20 -19.31 -23.56
C ASP A 850 -6.78 -19.48 -23.00
N GLY A 851 -6.27 -18.42 -22.38
CA GLY A 851 -4.87 -18.34 -21.98
C GLY A 851 -4.47 -16.95 -21.48
N ARG A 852 -3.19 -16.79 -21.16
CA ARG A 852 -2.63 -15.53 -20.70
C ARG A 852 -1.76 -14.91 -21.78
N ALA A 853 -1.92 -13.61 -22.02
CA ALA A 853 -1.13 -12.89 -23.03
C ALA A 853 -0.86 -11.44 -22.62
N GLY A 854 0.23 -10.86 -23.10
CA GLY A 854 0.60 -9.48 -22.78
C GLY A 854 1.90 -9.05 -23.45
N HIS A 855 2.38 -7.86 -23.09
CA HIS A 855 3.55 -7.23 -23.69
C HIS A 855 3.42 -7.13 -25.22
N PHE A 856 2.29 -6.56 -25.66
CA PHE A 856 1.98 -6.46 -27.09
C PHE A 856 2.70 -5.26 -27.70
N ARG A 857 3.46 -5.50 -28.76
CA ARG A 857 4.21 -4.46 -29.46
C ARG A 857 3.92 -4.45 -30.94
N PHE A 858 3.87 -3.26 -31.51
CA PHE A 858 3.76 -3.08 -32.95
C PHE A 858 4.84 -2.12 -33.46
N TRP A 859 5.59 -2.59 -34.44
CA TRP A 859 6.69 -1.88 -35.08
C TRP A 859 6.32 -1.60 -36.54
N SER A 860 6.62 -0.39 -37.03
CA SER A 860 6.61 -0.08 -38.47
C SER A 860 7.97 -0.38 -39.13
N LYS A 861 8.69 -1.36 -38.58
CA LYS A 861 9.96 -1.94 -39.06
C LYS A 861 9.78 -3.46 -39.15
N ALA A 862 10.40 -4.10 -40.16
CA ALA A 862 10.62 -5.55 -40.10
C ALA A 862 11.80 -5.81 -39.18
N LEU A 863 11.54 -6.37 -37.98
CA LEU A 863 12.62 -6.63 -37.03
C LEU A 863 13.59 -7.67 -37.61
N GLU A 864 14.88 -7.40 -37.46
CA GLU A 864 15.93 -8.37 -37.76
C GLU A 864 15.85 -9.56 -36.79
N GLU A 865 16.43 -10.70 -37.18
CA GLU A 865 16.42 -11.87 -36.30
C GLU A 865 17.23 -11.62 -35.01
N ALA A 866 18.31 -10.83 -35.09
CA ALA A 866 19.12 -10.46 -33.93
C ALA A 866 18.34 -9.58 -32.93
N GLU A 867 17.62 -8.56 -33.42
CA GLU A 867 16.73 -7.71 -32.61
C GLU A 867 15.66 -8.56 -31.91
N TRP A 868 14.95 -9.40 -32.67
CA TRP A 868 13.92 -10.28 -32.15
C TRP A 868 14.44 -11.26 -31.09
N ARG A 869 15.63 -11.83 -31.30
CA ARG A 869 16.28 -12.71 -30.31
C ARG A 869 16.58 -11.94 -29.02
N GLU A 870 16.96 -10.67 -29.10
CA GLU A 870 17.18 -9.86 -27.89
C GLU A 870 15.88 -9.59 -27.14
N HIS A 871 14.80 -9.25 -27.85
CA HIS A 871 13.48 -9.08 -27.23
C HIS A 871 12.97 -10.39 -26.58
N ALA A 872 13.30 -11.55 -27.18
CA ALA A 872 12.97 -12.85 -26.60
C ALA A 872 13.79 -13.16 -25.33
N ARG A 873 15.05 -12.71 -25.25
CA ARG A 873 15.90 -12.88 -24.04
C ARG A 873 15.53 -11.92 -22.94
N ASN A 874 15.18 -10.69 -23.29
CA ASN A 874 14.76 -9.62 -22.41
C ASN A 874 13.40 -9.07 -22.85
N PHE A 875 12.35 -9.44 -22.13
CA PHE A 875 10.99 -8.97 -22.43
C PHE A 875 10.85 -7.44 -22.32
N LYS A 876 11.74 -6.73 -21.63
CA LYS A 876 11.74 -5.25 -21.55
C LYS A 876 12.55 -4.58 -22.66
N SER A 877 13.36 -5.33 -23.40
CA SER A 877 14.18 -4.76 -24.46
C SER A 877 13.29 -4.21 -25.57
N LEU A 878 13.61 -2.99 -26.00
CA LEU A 878 13.06 -2.31 -27.17
C LEU A 878 14.22 -2.06 -28.18
N GLY A 879 15.22 -2.94 -28.13
CA GLY A 879 16.49 -2.79 -28.79
C GLY A 879 16.36 -2.86 -30.30
N VAL A 880 16.86 -1.84 -30.99
CA VAL A 880 16.99 -1.83 -32.45
C VAL A 880 18.46 -1.93 -32.87
N SER A 881 18.72 -2.31 -34.12
CA SER A 881 20.07 -2.38 -34.69
C SER A 881 20.70 -0.99 -34.79
N ASP A 882 19.90 0.01 -35.17
CA ASP A 882 20.29 1.42 -35.17
C ASP A 882 19.35 2.30 -34.31
N PRO A 883 19.70 2.52 -33.03
CA PRO A 883 18.91 3.38 -32.14
C PRO A 883 18.99 4.88 -32.46
N LEU A 884 19.95 5.34 -33.28
CA LEU A 884 20.03 6.75 -33.69
C LEU A 884 18.93 7.13 -34.69
N THR A 885 18.37 6.15 -35.42
CA THR A 885 17.37 6.39 -36.46
C THR A 885 16.03 5.73 -36.18
N ASN A 886 16.01 4.49 -35.67
CA ASN A 886 14.79 3.68 -35.54
C ASN A 886 14.09 3.79 -34.18
N PHE A 887 14.63 4.57 -33.23
CA PHE A 887 14.01 4.71 -31.91
C PHE A 887 12.89 5.77 -31.89
N ASN A 888 11.95 5.62 -30.97
CA ASN A 888 10.62 6.24 -31.00
C ASN A 888 10.60 7.79 -30.96
N PHE A 889 11.71 8.46 -30.64
CA PHE A 889 11.79 9.93 -30.50
C PHE A 889 12.61 10.64 -31.59
N VAL A 890 13.24 9.89 -32.50
CA VAL A 890 13.96 10.48 -33.62
C VAL A 890 12.99 10.61 -34.77
N THR A 891 12.63 11.84 -35.14
CA THR A 891 11.73 12.08 -36.27
C THR A 891 12.43 12.71 -37.45
N THR A 892 13.62 13.30 -37.33
CA THR A 892 14.23 14.10 -38.42
C THR A 892 15.06 13.30 -39.41
N GLU A 893 15.62 12.16 -38.98
CA GLU A 893 16.54 11.35 -39.78
C GLU A 893 15.82 10.47 -40.82
N SER A 894 16.47 10.24 -41.96
CA SER A 894 15.92 9.41 -43.04
C SER A 894 15.87 7.95 -42.60
N GLY A 895 14.66 7.38 -42.49
CA GLY A 895 14.44 6.05 -41.92
C GLY A 895 13.65 6.06 -40.60
N SER A 896 13.44 7.25 -40.01
CA SER A 896 12.68 7.47 -38.76
C SER A 896 11.23 6.94 -38.77
N PHE A 897 10.64 6.71 -39.95
CA PHE A 897 9.35 6.04 -40.04
C PHE A 897 9.37 4.61 -39.49
N GLN A 898 10.52 3.92 -39.55
CA GLN A 898 10.67 2.54 -39.08
C GLN A 898 10.99 2.52 -37.57
N ARG A 899 9.95 2.56 -36.73
CA ARG A 899 10.10 2.62 -35.27
C ARG A 899 9.00 1.88 -34.52
N LEU A 900 9.13 1.80 -33.21
CA LEU A 900 8.08 1.32 -32.31
C LEU A 900 6.88 2.27 -32.39
N ARG A 901 5.69 1.74 -32.63
CA ARG A 901 4.45 2.54 -32.72
C ARG A 901 3.51 2.34 -31.56
N MET A 902 3.59 1.18 -30.91
CA MET A 902 2.70 0.77 -29.85
C MET A 902 3.46 -0.16 -28.91
N ASP A 903 3.42 0.13 -27.62
CA ASP A 903 3.99 -0.73 -26.57
C ASP A 903 2.99 -0.84 -25.42
N VAL A 904 2.22 -1.92 -25.42
CA VAL A 904 1.21 -2.18 -24.38
C VAL A 904 1.77 -3.24 -23.44
N THR A 905 2.54 -2.75 -22.47
CA THR A 905 2.89 -3.53 -21.29
C THR A 905 1.66 -3.64 -20.38
N THR A 906 1.56 -4.75 -19.66
CA THR A 906 0.41 -4.98 -18.78
C THR A 906 0.66 -4.47 -17.35
N ASP A 907 1.86 -3.94 -17.11
CA ASP A 907 2.35 -3.44 -15.81
C ASP A 907 1.78 -2.03 -15.54
N GLN A 908 0.47 -1.96 -15.28
CA GLN A 908 -0.27 -0.72 -15.05
C GLN A 908 -0.99 -0.71 -13.68
N PRO A 909 -1.28 0.47 -13.10
CA PRO A 909 -1.89 0.56 -11.77
C PRO A 909 -3.32 0.01 -11.72
N VAL A 910 -4.08 0.10 -12.81
CA VAL A 910 -5.46 -0.39 -12.90
C VAL A 910 -5.46 -1.84 -13.37
N THR A 911 -5.69 -2.77 -12.45
CA THR A 911 -5.58 -4.23 -12.71
C THR A 911 -6.93 -4.95 -12.83
N ALA A 912 -8.02 -4.29 -12.43
CA ALA A 912 -9.38 -4.84 -12.44
C ALA A 912 -10.28 -4.12 -13.44
N SER A 913 -11.25 -4.86 -13.99
CA SER A 913 -12.30 -4.33 -14.86
C SER A 913 -13.35 -3.54 -14.08
N ASP A 914 -14.02 -2.60 -14.75
CA ASP A 914 -15.11 -1.82 -14.16
C ASP A 914 -16.45 -2.59 -14.09
N GLY A 915 -17.51 -1.91 -13.62
CA GLY A 915 -18.87 -2.47 -13.54
C GLY A 915 -19.51 -2.85 -14.89
N ALA A 916 -18.92 -2.43 -16.01
CA ALA A 916 -19.31 -2.82 -17.37
C ALA A 916 -18.35 -3.88 -17.96
N GLY A 917 -17.33 -4.31 -17.20
CA GLY A 917 -16.30 -5.23 -17.66
C GLY A 917 -15.24 -4.57 -18.54
N ALA A 918 -15.21 -3.25 -18.66
CA ALA A 918 -14.22 -2.55 -19.45
C ALA A 918 -12.88 -2.44 -18.69
N LEU A 919 -11.78 -2.63 -19.41
CA LEU A 919 -10.42 -2.38 -18.92
C LEU A 919 -9.66 -1.56 -19.96
N TYR A 920 -9.10 -0.43 -19.54
CA TYR A 920 -8.23 0.38 -20.37
C TYR A 920 -6.79 -0.07 -20.22
N LEU A 921 -6.07 -0.23 -21.32
CA LEU A 921 -4.69 -0.68 -21.36
C LEU A 921 -3.81 0.44 -21.95
N THR A 922 -2.85 0.89 -21.18
CA THR A 922 -2.02 2.05 -21.51
C THR A 922 -0.97 1.73 -22.58
N ASP A 923 -0.74 2.66 -23.52
CA ASP A 923 0.33 2.60 -24.50
C ASP A 923 1.53 3.39 -23.98
N PHE A 924 2.64 2.71 -23.74
CA PHE A 924 3.89 3.27 -23.21
C PHE A 924 4.81 3.82 -24.30
N SER A 925 4.46 3.66 -25.58
CA SER A 925 5.21 4.29 -26.67
C SER A 925 4.86 5.77 -26.87
N GLN A 926 4.01 6.39 -26.04
CA GLN A 926 3.63 7.81 -26.13
C GLN A 926 2.99 8.22 -27.48
N ASN A 927 2.51 7.25 -28.29
CA ASN A 927 1.86 7.51 -29.57
C ASN A 927 0.32 7.57 -29.43
N GLY A 928 -0.21 7.28 -28.24
CA GLY A 928 -1.64 7.36 -27.92
C GLY A 928 -2.46 6.19 -28.46
N LEU A 929 -1.83 5.06 -28.81
CA LEU A 929 -2.48 3.87 -29.35
C LEU A 929 -2.94 2.91 -28.24
N HIS A 930 -3.74 3.43 -27.33
CA HIS A 930 -4.24 2.66 -26.19
C HIS A 930 -5.16 1.51 -26.61
N TRP A 931 -5.25 0.51 -25.74
CA TRP A 931 -6.12 -0.64 -25.94
C TRP A 931 -7.37 -0.56 -25.08
N THR A 932 -8.46 -1.10 -25.60
CA THR A 932 -9.71 -1.28 -24.87
C THR A 932 -10.05 -2.76 -24.79
N GLY A 933 -10.30 -3.22 -23.56
CA GLY A 933 -10.67 -4.60 -23.28
C GLY A 933 -12.06 -4.71 -22.67
N SER A 934 -12.71 -5.84 -22.93
CA SER A 934 -13.96 -6.29 -22.32
C SER A 934 -13.69 -7.66 -21.68
N PHE A 935 -13.82 -7.69 -20.37
CA PHE A 935 -13.55 -8.84 -19.49
C PHE A 935 -14.74 -9.07 -18.55
N ALA A 936 -14.66 -10.08 -17.68
CA ALA A 936 -15.71 -10.31 -16.67
C ALA A 936 -15.82 -9.09 -15.74
N ILE A 937 -17.04 -8.73 -15.31
CA ILE A 937 -17.29 -7.56 -14.46
C ILE A 937 -16.53 -7.67 -13.13
N THR A 938 -15.99 -6.56 -12.65
CA THR A 938 -15.33 -6.45 -11.33
C THR A 938 -14.32 -7.59 -11.05
N SER A 939 -13.57 -8.01 -12.06
CA SER A 939 -12.61 -9.11 -11.95
C SER A 939 -11.18 -8.62 -12.12
N SER A 940 -10.24 -9.24 -11.41
CA SER A 940 -8.81 -8.99 -11.60
C SER A 940 -8.34 -9.70 -12.86
N VAL A 941 -8.06 -8.93 -13.90
CA VAL A 941 -7.70 -9.44 -15.25
C VAL A 941 -6.18 -9.50 -15.42
N VAL A 942 -5.48 -8.54 -14.81
CA VAL A 942 -4.01 -8.42 -14.88
C VAL A 942 -3.41 -9.31 -13.79
N VAL A 943 -2.84 -10.45 -14.20
CA VAL A 943 -2.30 -11.45 -13.28
C VAL A 943 -0.77 -11.35 -13.20
N PRO A 944 -0.18 -11.16 -12.01
CA PRO A 944 1.27 -11.10 -11.86
C PRO A 944 1.93 -12.45 -12.14
N GLN A 945 3.08 -12.42 -12.81
CA GLN A 945 3.88 -13.58 -13.18
C GLN A 945 5.37 -13.31 -12.98
N ARG A 946 6.13 -14.35 -12.62
CA ARG A 946 7.58 -14.24 -12.50
C ARG A 946 8.23 -14.43 -13.86
N PHE A 947 8.90 -13.40 -14.36
CA PHE A 947 9.73 -13.43 -15.55
C PHE A 947 11.20 -13.55 -15.17
N GLN A 948 11.91 -14.45 -15.84
CA GLN A 948 13.36 -14.58 -15.75
C GLN A 948 13.93 -14.18 -17.10
N TYR A 949 14.94 -13.32 -17.13
CA TYR A 949 15.45 -12.75 -18.38
C TYR A 949 16.95 -12.41 -18.25
N SER A 950 17.62 -12.18 -19.39
CA SER A 950 18.99 -11.67 -19.41
C SER A 950 19.07 -10.35 -20.14
N LEU A 951 19.81 -9.39 -19.60
CA LEU A 951 20.12 -8.13 -20.26
C LEU A 951 21.62 -8.05 -20.58
N ILE A 952 21.98 -7.27 -21.59
CA ILE A 952 23.37 -6.93 -21.89
C ILE A 952 23.93 -6.13 -20.71
N SER A 953 25.13 -6.46 -20.22
CA SER A 953 25.68 -5.75 -19.07
C SER A 953 26.01 -4.28 -19.43
N PRO A 954 25.38 -3.25 -18.80
CA PRO A 954 25.74 -1.85 -19.03
C PRO A 954 27.17 -1.51 -18.59
N LYS A 955 27.74 -2.31 -17.69
CA LYS A 955 28.99 -2.01 -16.99
C LYS A 955 30.19 -2.72 -17.63
N PHE A 956 30.48 -2.41 -18.88
CA PHE A 956 31.59 -3.00 -19.63
C PHE A 956 32.99 -2.61 -19.09
N ASP A 957 33.13 -1.49 -18.38
CA ASP A 957 34.41 -1.05 -17.80
C ASP A 957 34.75 -1.70 -16.43
N VAL A 958 33.85 -2.52 -15.87
CA VAL A 958 34.01 -3.08 -14.52
C VAL A 958 34.41 -4.55 -14.57
N GLY A 959 35.55 -4.88 -13.95
CA GLY A 959 36.01 -6.26 -13.75
C GLY A 959 35.26 -7.00 -12.63
N ALA A 960 33.97 -7.28 -12.82
CA ALA A 960 33.14 -8.07 -11.91
C ALA A 960 32.51 -9.26 -12.64
N THR A 961 32.66 -10.47 -12.08
CA THR A 961 32.05 -11.69 -12.61
C THR A 961 31.32 -12.46 -11.53
N THR A 962 30.10 -12.90 -11.82
CA THR A 962 29.39 -13.89 -11.02
C THR A 962 29.90 -15.29 -11.31
N ASP A 963 30.26 -15.57 -12.57
CA ASP A 963 30.85 -16.85 -12.95
C ASP A 963 32.36 -16.86 -12.71
N LYS A 964 32.78 -17.71 -11.77
CA LYS A 964 34.18 -17.95 -11.43
C LYS A 964 34.76 -19.16 -12.16
N VAL A 965 33.93 -19.94 -12.85
CA VAL A 965 34.37 -21.08 -13.65
C VAL A 965 34.81 -20.57 -15.01
N ARG A 966 36.01 -20.98 -15.45
CA ARG A 966 36.56 -20.56 -16.74
C ARG A 966 36.94 -21.79 -17.56
N VAL A 967 36.09 -22.14 -18.52
CA VAL A 967 36.40 -23.22 -19.45
C VAL A 967 37.45 -22.74 -20.45
N ARG A 968 38.63 -23.37 -20.45
CA ARG A 968 39.77 -22.93 -21.28
C ARG A 968 39.80 -23.53 -22.67
N SER A 969 39.14 -24.67 -22.89
CA SER A 969 39.09 -25.26 -24.20
C SER A 969 37.84 -26.10 -24.43
N PHE A 970 37.29 -26.03 -25.64
CA PHE A 970 36.18 -26.88 -26.10
C PHE A 970 36.61 -27.73 -27.30
N GLN A 971 36.00 -28.91 -27.45
CA GLN A 971 36.18 -29.74 -28.66
C GLN A 971 35.36 -29.22 -29.85
N SER A 972 34.17 -28.67 -29.58
CA SER A 972 33.31 -28.06 -30.59
C SER A 972 33.69 -26.60 -30.82
N TYR A 973 33.81 -26.20 -32.09
CA TYR A 973 34.11 -24.82 -32.49
C TYR A 973 32.99 -23.84 -32.12
N GLU A 974 31.73 -24.28 -32.15
CA GLU A 974 30.57 -23.43 -31.79
C GLU A 974 30.65 -22.96 -30.34
N ASN A 975 31.09 -23.82 -29.42
CA ASN A 975 31.28 -23.48 -28.01
C ASN A 975 32.53 -22.61 -27.77
N VAL A 976 33.49 -22.64 -28.69
CA VAL A 976 34.64 -21.71 -28.65
C VAL A 976 34.16 -20.31 -29.01
N ALA A 977 33.36 -20.17 -30.06
CA ALA A 977 32.81 -18.89 -30.50
C ALA A 977 31.90 -18.21 -29.46
N SER A 978 31.20 -18.99 -28.63
CA SER A 978 30.38 -18.47 -27.53
C SER A 978 31.16 -18.06 -26.27
N SER A 979 32.47 -18.26 -26.24
CA SER A 979 33.31 -17.96 -25.09
C SER A 979 34.37 -16.91 -25.43
N SER A 980 34.63 -15.95 -24.52
CA SER A 980 35.60 -14.87 -24.77
C SER A 980 37.06 -15.31 -24.65
N TYR A 981 37.33 -16.47 -24.03
CA TYR A 981 38.68 -16.89 -23.62
C TYR A 981 38.94 -18.38 -23.80
N ALA A 982 38.00 -19.17 -24.33
CA ALA A 982 38.28 -20.57 -24.64
C ALA A 982 38.92 -20.69 -26.02
N GLN A 983 39.69 -21.76 -26.20
CA GLN A 983 40.33 -22.12 -27.46
C GLN A 983 39.90 -23.52 -27.89
N VAL A 984 40.20 -23.90 -29.13
CA VAL A 984 39.94 -25.29 -29.57
C VAL A 984 40.87 -26.23 -28.80
N ALA A 985 40.30 -27.27 -28.19
CA ALA A 985 41.05 -28.27 -27.45
C ALA A 985 41.94 -29.12 -28.37
N PRO A 986 43.11 -29.62 -27.92
CA PRO A 986 43.69 -29.50 -26.58
C PRO A 986 44.56 -28.24 -26.39
N LEU A 987 44.43 -27.61 -25.22
CA LEU A 987 45.28 -26.49 -24.79
C LEU A 987 46.38 -26.96 -23.84
N TYR A 988 47.66 -26.73 -24.18
CA TYR A 988 48.80 -27.20 -23.39
C TYR A 988 49.35 -26.18 -22.37
N ALA A 989 49.05 -24.88 -22.54
CA ALA A 989 49.43 -23.83 -21.61
C ALA A 989 48.45 -22.64 -21.71
N THR A 990 48.15 -22.00 -20.58
CA THR A 990 47.35 -20.77 -20.53
C THR A 990 48.23 -19.55 -20.76
N ASN A 991 47.74 -18.56 -21.50
CA ASN A 991 48.44 -17.29 -21.69
C ASN A 991 48.62 -16.58 -20.33
N PRO A 992 49.82 -16.08 -19.96
CA PRO A 992 50.04 -15.40 -18.68
C PRO A 992 49.15 -14.17 -18.46
N SER A 993 48.69 -13.53 -19.53
CA SER A 993 47.70 -12.42 -19.48
C SER A 993 46.35 -12.83 -18.92
N ASP A 994 46.01 -14.13 -18.97
CA ASP A 994 44.70 -14.66 -18.63
C ASP A 994 44.65 -15.23 -17.20
N ALA A 995 45.70 -14.98 -16.41
CA ALA A 995 45.78 -15.35 -15.01
C ALA A 995 44.70 -14.62 -14.19
N PRO A 996 43.97 -15.31 -13.30
CA PRO A 996 42.90 -14.70 -12.52
C PRO A 996 43.45 -13.68 -11.51
N GLN A 997 42.87 -12.47 -11.51
CA GLN A 997 43.06 -11.49 -10.44
C GLN A 997 41.86 -11.56 -9.49
N ASP A 998 41.87 -12.54 -8.59
CA ASP A 998 40.81 -12.70 -7.60
C ASP A 998 41.00 -11.70 -6.45
N ASN A 999 39.89 -11.10 -5.99
CA ASN A 999 39.90 -10.08 -4.96
C ASN A 999 38.87 -10.45 -3.88
N THR A 1000 39.21 -10.25 -2.61
CA THR A 1000 38.35 -10.68 -1.49
C THR A 1000 37.33 -9.61 -1.08
N ARG A 1001 37.24 -8.49 -1.80
CA ARG A 1001 36.31 -7.40 -1.51
C ARG A 1001 34.88 -7.77 -1.94
N PHE A 1002 33.92 -7.37 -1.11
CA PHE A 1002 32.49 -7.55 -1.34
C PHE A 1002 31.75 -6.25 -0.95
N THR A 1003 30.85 -5.78 -1.80
CA THR A 1003 30.01 -4.59 -1.54
C THR A 1003 28.58 -4.85 -1.94
N VAL A 1004 27.66 -4.19 -1.26
CA VAL A 1004 26.27 -4.03 -1.71
C VAL A 1004 26.09 -2.56 -2.03
N ASP A 1005 25.91 -2.24 -3.29
CA ASP A 1005 25.84 -0.86 -3.74
C ASP A 1005 24.42 -0.51 -4.16
N TYR A 1006 23.99 0.67 -3.75
CA TYR A 1006 22.74 1.26 -4.17
C TYR A 1006 23.06 2.46 -5.06
N SER A 1007 22.65 2.38 -6.33
CA SER A 1007 22.86 3.45 -7.28
C SER A 1007 21.63 3.68 -8.14
N ILE A 1008 21.25 4.94 -8.26
CA ILE A 1008 20.16 5.41 -9.11
C ILE A 1008 20.56 5.27 -10.58
N VAL A 1009 21.85 5.48 -10.85
CA VAL A 1009 22.42 5.41 -12.19
C VAL A 1009 22.48 3.98 -12.69
N ASP A 1010 22.59 2.99 -11.80
CA ASP A 1010 22.48 1.58 -12.20
C ASP A 1010 21.07 1.23 -12.71
N ALA A 1011 20.02 1.71 -12.05
CA ALA A 1011 18.65 1.54 -12.53
C ALA A 1011 18.42 2.27 -13.87
N LEU A 1012 18.99 3.47 -14.02
CA LEU A 1012 18.96 4.23 -15.27
C LEU A 1012 19.70 3.49 -16.39
N ASP A 1013 20.88 2.95 -16.12
CA ASP A 1013 21.69 2.21 -17.07
C ASP A 1013 21.01 0.92 -17.53
N GLN A 1014 20.33 0.22 -16.61
CA GLN A 1014 19.54 -0.95 -16.96
C GLN A 1014 18.40 -0.61 -17.92
N ASP A 1015 17.75 0.54 -17.77
CA ASP A 1015 16.73 1.00 -18.73
C ASP A 1015 17.36 1.51 -20.04
N MET A 1016 18.48 2.24 -19.98
CA MET A 1016 19.21 2.69 -21.18
C MET A 1016 19.67 1.51 -22.03
N VAL A 1017 20.08 0.38 -21.44
CA VAL A 1017 20.49 -0.79 -22.20
C VAL A 1017 19.36 -1.39 -23.02
N ASN A 1018 18.10 -1.24 -22.60
CA ASN A 1018 16.94 -1.71 -23.37
C ASN A 1018 16.80 -1.01 -24.74
N LEU A 1019 17.55 0.06 -25.00
CA LEU A 1019 17.65 0.72 -26.30
C LEU A 1019 18.46 -0.09 -27.33
N PHE A 1020 19.35 -0.98 -26.87
CA PHE A 1020 20.32 -1.66 -27.72
C PHE A 1020 19.93 -3.12 -27.95
N SER A 1021 19.89 -3.54 -29.22
CA SER A 1021 19.83 -4.97 -29.59
C SER A 1021 21.22 -5.62 -29.55
N THR A 1022 22.24 -4.86 -29.95
CA THR A 1022 23.65 -5.22 -30.00
C THR A 1022 24.49 -4.01 -29.56
N LEU A 1023 25.72 -4.25 -29.09
CA LEU A 1023 26.65 -3.19 -28.70
C LEU A 1023 27.53 -2.70 -29.86
N ASP A 1024 27.28 -3.17 -31.08
CA ASP A 1024 28.10 -2.86 -32.26
C ASP A 1024 28.09 -1.36 -32.58
N ILE A 1025 26.95 -0.69 -32.35
CA ILE A 1025 26.87 0.77 -32.53
C ILE A 1025 27.72 1.52 -31.50
N LEU A 1026 27.80 1.05 -30.26
CA LEU A 1026 28.66 1.66 -29.24
C LEU A 1026 30.14 1.44 -29.57
N ASP A 1027 30.51 0.28 -30.13
CA ASP A 1027 31.86 0.03 -30.61
C ASP A 1027 32.23 1.01 -31.74
N ASN A 1028 31.32 1.25 -32.69
CA ASN A 1028 31.54 2.24 -33.75
C ASN A 1028 31.62 3.68 -33.22
N ILE A 1029 30.73 4.08 -32.31
CA ILE A 1029 30.69 5.44 -31.72
C ILE A 1029 31.96 5.74 -30.92
N ILE A 1030 32.47 4.77 -30.17
CA ILE A 1030 33.65 4.96 -29.32
C ILE A 1030 34.95 4.73 -30.12
N GLY A 1031 34.94 3.77 -31.04
CA GLY A 1031 36.10 3.28 -31.78
C GLY A 1031 36.41 4.01 -33.09
N ASN A 1032 35.56 4.95 -33.55
CA ASN A 1032 35.82 5.68 -34.79
C ASN A 1032 37.13 6.49 -34.70
N PRO A 1033 38.13 6.24 -35.58
CA PRO A 1033 39.42 6.93 -35.53
C PRO A 1033 39.30 8.45 -35.77
N GLU A 1034 38.27 8.93 -36.45
CA GLU A 1034 38.03 10.37 -36.66
C GLU A 1034 37.83 11.10 -35.33
N LEU A 1035 37.27 10.42 -34.33
CA LEU A 1035 36.97 11.01 -33.05
C LEU A 1035 38.21 11.18 -32.18
N ILE A 1036 39.38 10.65 -32.52
CA ILE A 1036 40.61 10.80 -31.70
C ILE A 1036 40.91 12.28 -31.38
N PHE A 1037 40.60 13.20 -32.30
CA PHE A 1037 40.89 14.63 -32.16
C PHE A 1037 39.70 15.48 -31.68
N SER A 1038 38.51 14.89 -31.55
CA SER A 1038 37.34 15.58 -31.01
C SER A 1038 37.40 15.59 -29.47
N PRO A 1039 37.06 16.69 -28.79
CA PRO A 1039 36.96 16.70 -27.32
C PRO A 1039 35.83 15.79 -26.82
N ASP A 1040 34.78 15.59 -27.61
CA ASP A 1040 33.56 14.86 -27.21
C ASP A 1040 33.22 13.70 -28.16
N TYR A 1041 32.18 12.95 -27.81
CA TYR A 1041 31.55 11.90 -28.63
C TYR A 1041 30.16 12.37 -29.09
N PRO A 1042 30.02 13.01 -30.26
CA PRO A 1042 28.76 13.62 -30.70
C PRO A 1042 27.60 12.63 -30.77
N ASP A 1043 27.83 11.43 -31.32
CA ASP A 1043 26.79 10.42 -31.48
C ASP A 1043 26.35 9.81 -30.13
N LEU A 1044 27.24 9.78 -29.14
CA LEU A 1044 26.90 9.36 -27.78
C LEU A 1044 25.98 10.38 -27.10
N GLU A 1045 26.24 11.67 -27.32
CA GLU A 1045 25.38 12.76 -26.87
C GLU A 1045 24.00 12.73 -27.56
N ASN A 1046 23.97 12.41 -28.86
CA ASN A 1046 22.71 12.23 -29.58
C ASN A 1046 21.91 11.06 -29.00
N LEU A 1047 22.52 9.90 -28.74
CA LEU A 1047 21.86 8.78 -28.07
C LEU A 1047 21.34 9.15 -26.67
N ARG A 1048 22.13 9.92 -25.92
CA ARG A 1048 21.72 10.45 -24.61
C ARG A 1048 20.44 11.27 -24.76
N ASN A 1049 20.40 12.21 -25.71
CA ASN A 1049 19.23 13.06 -25.94
C ASN A 1049 18.00 12.23 -26.35
N VAL A 1050 18.19 11.23 -27.22
CA VAL A 1050 17.11 10.30 -27.64
C VAL A 1050 16.50 9.56 -26.44
N TYR A 1051 17.33 9.08 -25.51
CA TYR A 1051 16.85 8.43 -24.30
C TYR A 1051 16.15 9.42 -23.35
N PHE A 1052 16.76 10.57 -23.04
CA PHE A 1052 16.18 11.50 -22.06
C PHE A 1052 14.88 12.17 -22.55
N ASN A 1053 14.68 12.31 -23.87
CA ASN A 1053 13.41 12.75 -24.44
C ASN A 1053 12.23 11.79 -24.17
N ARG A 1054 12.50 10.53 -23.78
CA ARG A 1054 11.48 9.56 -23.36
C ARG A 1054 10.91 9.87 -21.99
N LEU A 1055 11.69 10.46 -21.08
CA LEU A 1055 11.30 10.63 -19.68
C LEU A 1055 10.31 11.79 -19.52
N THR A 1056 9.19 11.56 -18.82
CA THR A 1056 8.14 12.57 -18.61
C THR A 1056 8.36 13.39 -17.33
N ASP A 1057 8.93 12.77 -16.29
CA ASP A 1057 9.06 13.33 -14.96
C ASP A 1057 10.48 13.18 -14.39
N MET A 1058 10.81 14.01 -13.40
CA MET A 1058 12.09 13.94 -12.69
C MET A 1058 12.13 12.78 -11.70
N VAL A 1059 13.30 12.14 -11.56
CA VAL A 1059 13.53 11.06 -10.59
C VAL A 1059 13.48 11.60 -9.15
N ASN A 1060 12.73 10.92 -8.27
CA ASN A 1060 12.63 11.27 -6.84
C ASN A 1060 13.89 10.83 -6.05
N LEU A 1061 14.95 11.65 -6.10
CA LEU A 1061 16.21 11.38 -5.40
C LEU A 1061 16.07 11.29 -3.87
N LYS A 1062 15.15 12.07 -3.28
CA LYS A 1062 14.96 12.12 -1.82
C LYS A 1062 14.46 10.78 -1.29
N GLY A 1063 13.38 10.26 -1.89
CA GLY A 1063 12.81 8.96 -1.47
C GLY A 1063 13.82 7.82 -1.60
N LEU A 1064 14.64 7.85 -2.66
CA LEU A 1064 15.70 6.85 -2.88
C LEU A 1064 16.80 6.90 -1.81
N PHE A 1065 17.22 8.10 -1.39
CA PHE A 1065 18.20 8.27 -0.32
C PHE A 1065 17.66 7.85 1.05
N GLU A 1066 16.40 8.16 1.33
CA GLU A 1066 15.72 7.72 2.56
C GLU A 1066 15.61 6.20 2.64
N PHE A 1067 15.28 5.54 1.51
CA PHE A 1067 15.29 4.08 1.41
C PHE A 1067 16.68 3.49 1.66
N TYR A 1068 17.73 4.05 1.03
CA TYR A 1068 19.11 3.61 1.28
C TYR A 1068 19.49 3.71 2.77
N LYS A 1069 19.18 4.85 3.41
CA LYS A 1069 19.49 5.07 4.83
C LYS A 1069 18.79 4.04 5.72
N TRP A 1070 17.52 3.75 5.42
CA TRP A 1070 16.76 2.72 6.13
C TRP A 1070 17.38 1.32 5.91
N PHE A 1071 17.76 0.98 4.67
CA PHE A 1071 18.36 -0.31 4.34
C PHE A 1071 19.72 -0.51 5.01
N ASP A 1072 20.61 0.47 4.94
CA ASP A 1072 21.95 0.43 5.55
C ASP A 1072 21.87 0.25 7.06
N THR A 1073 21.02 1.04 7.73
CA THR A 1073 20.86 1.00 9.19
C THR A 1073 20.32 -0.34 9.68
N ASN A 1074 19.31 -0.89 8.99
CA ASN A 1074 18.58 -2.06 9.48
C ASN A 1074 19.16 -3.38 8.96
N VAL A 1075 19.54 -3.44 7.69
CA VAL A 1075 19.88 -4.69 6.99
C VAL A 1075 21.39 -4.92 6.93
N GLY A 1076 22.19 -3.84 6.92
CA GLY A 1076 23.65 -3.91 6.78
C GLY A 1076 24.35 -4.74 7.86
N THR A 1077 23.90 -4.64 9.11
CA THR A 1077 24.46 -5.40 10.25
C THR A 1077 24.24 -6.91 10.11
N PHE A 1078 23.11 -7.32 9.54
CA PHE A 1078 22.79 -8.72 9.32
C PHE A 1078 23.57 -9.31 8.15
N ILE A 1079 23.72 -8.56 7.05
CA ILE A 1079 24.52 -8.99 5.90
C ILE A 1079 25.96 -9.29 6.36
N ALA A 1080 26.51 -8.47 7.25
CA ALA A 1080 27.84 -8.73 7.83
C ALA A 1080 27.95 -10.09 8.56
N GLN A 1081 26.86 -10.63 9.11
CA GLN A 1081 26.83 -11.95 9.76
C GLN A 1081 26.79 -13.13 8.78
N LEU A 1082 26.27 -12.89 7.57
CA LEU A 1082 26.21 -13.88 6.49
C LEU A 1082 27.53 -14.00 5.75
N VAL A 1083 28.31 -12.92 5.70
CA VAL A 1083 29.58 -12.84 4.96
C VAL A 1083 30.69 -13.64 5.66
N PRO A 1084 31.48 -14.45 4.94
CA PRO A 1084 32.60 -15.20 5.51
C PRO A 1084 33.69 -14.30 6.09
N ARG A 1085 34.43 -14.79 7.09
CA ARG A 1085 35.54 -14.03 7.70
C ARG A 1085 36.67 -13.65 6.72
N LYS A 1086 36.86 -14.42 5.63
CA LYS A 1086 37.91 -14.17 4.62
C LYS A 1086 37.58 -13.01 3.68
N THR A 1087 36.29 -12.73 3.48
CA THR A 1087 35.81 -11.66 2.60
C THR A 1087 35.79 -10.33 3.34
N LYS A 1088 36.31 -9.29 2.70
CA LYS A 1088 36.30 -7.92 3.20
C LYS A 1088 35.01 -7.25 2.76
N PHE A 1089 33.98 -7.29 3.61
CA PHE A 1089 32.75 -6.55 3.40
C PHE A 1089 33.02 -5.06 3.62
N LEU A 1090 32.80 -4.25 2.59
CA LEU A 1090 32.97 -2.79 2.66
C LEU A 1090 31.68 -2.06 3.06
N GLY A 1091 30.62 -2.80 3.40
CA GLY A 1091 29.32 -2.24 3.75
C GLY A 1091 28.38 -2.07 2.57
N THR A 1092 27.25 -1.43 2.89
CA THR A 1092 26.25 -0.94 1.95
C THR A 1092 26.62 0.49 1.56
N ASN A 1093 26.83 0.77 0.26
CA ASN A 1093 27.26 2.10 -0.20
C ASN A 1093 26.21 2.75 -1.10
N PHE A 1094 26.03 4.06 -0.95
CA PHE A 1094 25.34 4.89 -1.93
C PHE A 1094 26.35 5.35 -2.99
N VAL A 1095 26.21 4.88 -4.22
CA VAL A 1095 27.18 5.13 -5.30
C VAL A 1095 26.62 6.14 -6.31
N ILE A 1096 27.36 7.22 -6.48
CA ILE A 1096 27.16 8.20 -7.55
C ILE A 1096 28.19 7.89 -8.64
N GLU A 1097 27.72 7.54 -9.82
CA GLU A 1097 28.55 7.21 -10.99
C GLU A 1097 27.96 7.84 -12.25
N SER A 1098 28.75 7.94 -13.33
CA SER A 1098 28.22 8.38 -14.63
C SER A 1098 27.39 7.26 -15.27
N HIS A 1099 26.39 7.65 -16.05
CA HIS A 1099 25.56 6.71 -16.79
C HIS A 1099 26.30 6.15 -18.02
N MET A 1100 25.80 5.06 -18.61
CA MET A 1100 26.45 4.34 -19.70
C MET A 1100 26.74 5.23 -20.93
N LEU A 1101 25.83 6.16 -21.23
CA LEU A 1101 25.95 7.14 -22.32
C LEU A 1101 26.72 8.42 -21.94
N GLU A 1102 27.34 8.48 -20.77
CA GLU A 1102 28.16 9.59 -20.31
C GLU A 1102 29.59 9.08 -20.08
N ARG A 1103 30.44 9.24 -21.09
CA ARG A 1103 31.84 8.83 -21.03
C ARG A 1103 32.75 10.04 -21.12
N PRO A 1104 33.58 10.33 -20.10
CA PRO A 1104 34.59 11.35 -20.21
C PRO A 1104 35.68 10.89 -21.19
N LYS A 1105 36.04 11.79 -22.11
CA LYS A 1105 37.09 11.55 -23.08
C LYS A 1105 38.38 12.23 -22.66
N LEU A 1106 39.51 11.56 -22.89
CA LEU A 1106 40.81 12.21 -22.77
C LEU A 1106 41.06 13.03 -24.03
N GLU A 1107 41.09 14.35 -23.90
CA GLU A 1107 41.41 15.23 -25.02
C GLU A 1107 42.85 14.98 -25.51
N TYR A 1108 42.98 14.63 -26.78
CA TYR A 1108 44.27 14.47 -27.43
C TYR A 1108 44.68 15.81 -28.05
N LEU A 1109 45.48 16.59 -27.31
CA LEU A 1109 46.00 17.88 -27.76
C LEU A 1109 47.03 17.68 -28.89
N SER A 1110 46.55 17.65 -30.15
CA SER A 1110 47.41 17.48 -31.33
C SER A 1110 48.44 18.61 -31.49
N ALA A 1111 48.18 19.79 -30.92
CA ALA A 1111 49.11 20.91 -30.85
C ALA A 1111 50.38 20.59 -30.02
N ASP A 1112 50.26 19.70 -29.03
CA ASP A 1112 51.35 19.33 -28.11
C ASP A 1112 52.32 18.27 -28.69
N ILE A 1113 52.00 17.71 -29.87
CA ILE A 1113 52.89 16.80 -30.59
C ILE A 1113 54.17 17.53 -31.03
N TYR A 1114 54.05 18.82 -31.39
CA TYR A 1114 55.17 19.67 -31.82
C TYR A 1114 55.90 20.37 -30.67
N LEU A 1115 55.41 20.22 -29.43
CA LEU A 1115 56.05 20.74 -28.22
C LEU A 1115 56.92 19.63 -27.60
N GLY A 1116 58.18 19.95 -27.26
CA GLY A 1116 59.08 19.02 -26.58
C GLY A 1116 58.55 18.60 -25.21
N ASP A 1117 58.98 17.45 -24.68
CA ASP A 1117 58.46 16.84 -23.44
C ASP A 1117 58.39 17.80 -22.24
N SER A 1118 59.23 18.83 -22.18
CA SER A 1118 59.22 19.85 -21.14
C SER A 1118 57.98 20.76 -21.13
N TYR A 1119 57.27 20.91 -22.26
CA TYR A 1119 56.07 21.75 -22.38
C TYR A 1119 54.75 20.96 -22.31
N ARG A 1120 54.78 19.64 -22.48
CA ARG A 1120 53.58 18.76 -22.42
C ARG A 1120 52.98 18.59 -21.02
N HIS A 1121 53.74 18.92 -19.96
CA HIS A 1121 53.38 18.58 -18.58
C HIS A 1121 52.80 19.75 -17.76
N ALA A 1122 52.66 20.95 -18.34
CA ALA A 1122 52.32 22.15 -17.57
C ALA A 1122 50.82 22.34 -17.27
N MET A 1123 49.91 21.51 -17.80
CA MET A 1123 48.44 21.67 -17.63
C MET A 1123 47.70 20.44 -17.07
N LYS A 1124 48.39 19.44 -16.54
CA LYS A 1124 47.73 18.37 -15.78
C LYS A 1124 47.77 18.69 -14.29
N ASP A 1125 46.61 18.76 -13.65
CA ASP A 1125 46.52 18.71 -12.18
C ASP A 1125 47.23 17.45 -11.69
N THR A 1126 48.36 17.65 -11.01
CA THR A 1126 49.17 16.58 -10.42
C THR A 1126 48.45 15.97 -9.24
N ILE A 1127 48.03 14.70 -9.37
CA ILE A 1127 47.75 13.85 -8.21
C ILE A 1127 49.09 13.49 -7.57
N LEU A 1128 49.35 14.04 -6.38
CA LEU A 1128 50.56 13.77 -5.60
C LEU A 1128 50.48 12.41 -4.92
N PHE A 1129 51.13 11.39 -5.49
CA PHE A 1129 51.43 10.16 -4.77
C PHE A 1129 52.77 10.26 -4.05
N LEU A 1130 52.75 10.04 -2.74
CA LEU A 1130 53.96 9.96 -1.90
C LEU A 1130 54.67 8.62 -2.14
N GLN A 1131 55.75 8.64 -2.93
CA GLN A 1131 56.65 7.49 -3.06
C GLN A 1131 57.74 7.57 -1.99
N ILE A 1132 57.69 6.68 -1.00
CA ILE A 1132 58.79 6.50 -0.04
C ILE A 1132 59.71 5.42 -0.59
N ALA A 1133 60.86 5.82 -1.13
CA ALA A 1133 61.96 4.94 -1.53
C ALA A 1133 63.13 5.10 -0.55
N GLY A 1134 63.43 4.04 0.21
CA GLY A 1134 64.61 3.96 1.08
C GLY A 1134 65.81 3.34 0.34
N ASN A 1135 67.01 3.85 0.58
CA ASN A 1135 68.23 3.52 -0.17
C ASN A 1135 69.34 2.87 0.71
N VAL A 1136 69.94 1.80 0.17
CA VAL A 1136 71.38 1.44 0.15
C VAL A 1136 72.08 0.88 1.41
N ALA A 1137 72.80 -0.25 1.23
CA ALA A 1137 74.28 -0.40 1.27
C ALA A 1137 74.69 -1.87 1.45
N ARG A 1138 75.83 -2.42 1.00
CA ARG A 1138 76.88 -2.08 0.01
C ARG A 1138 77.91 -3.23 0.11
N TYR A 1139 78.22 -3.92 -0.98
CA TYR A 1139 79.55 -4.28 -1.51
C TYR A 1139 79.39 -5.09 -2.78
#